data_AF-A0A495ZMU3-F1
#
_entry.id   AF-A0A495ZMU3-F1
#
_cell.length_a   1.000
_cell.length_b   1.000
_cell.length_c   1.000
_cell.angle_alpha   90.00
_cell.angle_beta   90.00
_cell.angle_gamma   90.00
#
_symmetry.space_group_name_H-M   'P 1'
#
loop_
_entity.id
_entity.type
_entity.pdbx_description
1 polymer ?
#
loop_
_entity_poly.entity_id
_entity_poly.type
_entity_poly.pdbx_seq_one_letter_code
_entity_poly.pdbx_strand_id
1 'polypeptide(L)'
;MQTRQSYPLGQMGEVATYHHANPNGLRSTVVQTFTLTIGSVTEKSGTMYQWMCLRATKINGETFAVWLLTKSLPSEDFTVARGATSRYILQIRDDTPLEFHDRFTGKPVLPGLGAWQYLFPKPADETAQNAIFPQIAKYLGHTYRLTDITDSDESAEPPDTHLLSLRPDVLIGPPSNTRQKDETRRYDTSDYELIPLTEADHDEMITAGINCVRVDIEQVEWVKNQNVFYWGIDAAALGYPECLYRSNYLGPAIFMDEPAVCTRDHVLRPKLKADSAFRKTLTPQLAFEAFRDYFHTAKYDGAPTRLCKGLESHPDIDLRDMRFLQQNLYTWETMISSAVYQLSEGGTETPAAIVFEPPGRVGTMRTLPEMNMTYGCQIPIDNPKNLASILYGFLRGAARQTNKGWGMSIYGQVHRADAFWLQTHAYDLGARHFHYWDNYQLACVPYNEILALSRNLSAHVESHPHRNLDKLRAAAEIVILFPPGYNLGHVEMGRGNLWGLGELNLERHNREGVKYRTVMQNFFTEIERAIRLGVAFDLLWDLPELKLSGYREVIRIREDGKVEVTENDETVLYEGARTPTRPTGIPPTLTVDVSVPHSKTLLEVRACGTVTEGSASVYYTRGADKSGIYNNEVVLWELFGPEEEDYRFLNREQPEIHINRTGSVTEVEICFRLKRSGDYRLRAATVDIAGRTAVEWKTITIPSKCP
;
A
#
# COMPACT_ATOMS: atom_id res chain seq x y z
N MET A 1 35.00 -24.04 44.03
CA MET A 1 34.12 -24.11 42.85
C MET A 1 34.13 -22.74 42.19
N GLN A 2 34.93 -22.55 41.15
CA GLN A 2 34.80 -21.37 40.29
C GLN A 2 33.50 -21.53 39.51
N THR A 3 32.53 -20.65 39.72
CA THR A 3 31.36 -20.50 38.86
C THR A 3 31.88 -20.26 37.44
N ARG A 4 31.75 -21.25 36.55
CA ARG A 4 31.95 -21.05 35.10
C ARG A 4 31.04 -19.89 34.71
N GLN A 5 31.61 -18.75 34.34
CA GLN A 5 30.85 -17.66 33.73
C GLN A 5 30.21 -18.24 32.47
N SER A 6 28.88 -18.34 32.47
CA SER A 6 28.13 -18.78 31.31
C SER A 6 28.07 -17.62 30.34
N TYR A 7 28.96 -17.61 29.35
CA TYR A 7 28.92 -16.63 28.27
C TYR A 7 27.71 -16.88 27.35
N PRO A 8 27.01 -15.85 26.83
CA PRO A 8 25.85 -16.04 25.94
C PRO A 8 26.16 -16.79 24.64
N LEU A 9 27.36 -16.62 24.10
CA LEU A 9 27.86 -17.31 22.91
C LEU A 9 28.94 -18.30 23.34
N GLY A 10 30.21 -17.85 23.42
CA GLY A 10 31.39 -18.68 23.63
C GLY A 10 32.44 -17.99 24.49
N GLN A 11 33.65 -18.56 24.55
CA GLN A 11 34.72 -17.98 25.34
C GLN A 11 35.20 -16.67 24.69
N MET A 12 35.47 -15.66 25.52
CA MET A 12 35.98 -14.37 25.04
C MET A 12 37.37 -14.54 24.43
N GLY A 13 37.60 -13.90 23.29
CA GLY A 13 38.88 -13.92 22.58
C GLY A 13 39.01 -15.04 21.55
N GLU A 14 38.06 -15.98 21.47
CA GLU A 14 38.11 -17.04 20.47
C GLU A 14 37.89 -16.46 19.05
N VAL A 15 38.80 -16.78 18.13
CA VAL A 15 38.74 -16.44 16.71
C VAL A 15 38.76 -17.73 15.90
N ALA A 16 37.69 -17.98 15.15
CA ALA A 16 37.60 -19.08 14.20
C ALA A 16 37.83 -18.61 12.77
N THR A 17 38.78 -19.23 12.07
CA THR A 17 39.15 -18.87 10.69
C THR A 17 38.63 -19.91 9.69
N TYR A 18 37.91 -19.44 8.69
CA TYR A 18 37.26 -20.24 7.68
C TYR A 18 37.79 -19.92 6.29
N HIS A 19 38.07 -20.95 5.51
CA HIS A 19 38.41 -20.83 4.08
C HIS A 19 37.35 -21.46 3.20
N HIS A 20 37.16 -20.88 2.01
CA HIS A 20 36.26 -21.42 1.01
C HIS A 20 36.62 -22.88 0.70
N ALA A 21 35.64 -23.78 0.71
CA ALA A 21 35.87 -25.22 0.60
C ALA A 21 36.46 -25.65 -0.75
N ASN A 22 36.29 -24.84 -1.79
CA ASN A 22 36.91 -25.02 -3.10
C ASN A 22 37.39 -23.68 -3.66
N PRO A 23 38.66 -23.28 -3.45
CA PRO A 23 39.15 -21.95 -3.80
C PRO A 23 39.42 -21.75 -5.30
N ASN A 24 39.37 -22.82 -6.11
CA ASN A 24 39.75 -22.76 -7.52
C ASN A 24 38.62 -22.19 -8.39
N GLY A 25 38.94 -21.18 -9.21
CA GLY A 25 38.01 -20.62 -10.20
C GLY A 25 36.86 -19.81 -9.60
N LEU A 26 37.02 -19.29 -8.38
CA LEU A 26 36.04 -18.39 -7.75
C LEU A 26 36.02 -17.03 -8.44
N ARG A 27 34.84 -16.42 -8.48
CA ARG A 27 34.66 -15.05 -9.00
C ARG A 27 35.23 -14.03 -8.02
N SER A 28 35.59 -12.85 -8.52
CA SER A 28 36.33 -11.82 -7.78
C SER A 28 35.60 -11.32 -6.51
N THR A 29 34.26 -11.33 -6.49
CA THR A 29 33.45 -10.87 -5.36
C THR A 29 33.12 -11.96 -4.33
N VAL A 30 33.51 -13.22 -4.57
CA VAL A 30 33.26 -14.30 -3.61
C VAL A 30 34.14 -14.09 -2.38
N VAL A 31 33.57 -14.29 -1.19
CA VAL A 31 34.35 -14.32 0.05
C VAL A 31 35.29 -15.53 0.02
N GLN A 32 36.59 -15.27 0.07
CA GLN A 32 37.62 -16.32 0.08
C GLN A 32 37.79 -16.87 1.48
N THR A 33 37.85 -15.97 2.46
CA THR A 33 38.17 -16.26 3.85
C THR A 33 37.30 -15.37 4.74
N PHE A 34 36.86 -15.89 5.88
CA PHE A 34 36.27 -15.07 6.92
C PHE A 34 36.73 -15.53 8.30
N THR A 35 36.67 -14.63 9.27
CA THR A 35 36.87 -14.92 10.69
C THR A 35 35.62 -14.60 11.47
N LEU A 36 35.32 -15.43 12.48
CA LEU A 36 34.29 -15.16 13.48
C LEU A 36 34.95 -15.01 14.84
N THR A 37 34.88 -13.81 15.42
CA THR A 37 35.49 -13.49 16.71
C THR A 37 34.42 -13.30 17.79
N ILE A 38 34.63 -13.92 18.96
CA ILE A 38 33.76 -13.79 20.13
C ILE A 38 34.38 -12.81 21.13
N GLY A 39 33.62 -11.76 21.46
CA GLY A 39 34.09 -10.66 22.29
C GLY A 39 33.61 -10.68 23.73
N SER A 40 33.75 -9.50 24.35
CA SER A 40 33.33 -9.24 25.72
C SER A 40 31.81 -9.36 25.90
N VAL A 41 31.40 -9.63 27.14
CA VAL A 41 29.99 -9.62 27.54
C VAL A 41 29.61 -8.26 28.07
N THR A 42 28.47 -7.75 27.63
CA THR A 42 27.84 -6.52 28.10
C THR A 42 26.48 -6.84 28.71
N GLU A 43 26.23 -6.40 29.93
CA GLU A 43 24.90 -6.46 30.53
C GLU A 43 24.09 -5.20 30.15
N LYS A 44 22.88 -5.41 29.61
CA LYS A 44 21.92 -4.32 29.34
C LYS A 44 20.56 -4.71 29.91
N SER A 45 20.05 -3.91 30.84
CA SER A 45 18.72 -4.10 31.46
C SER A 45 18.51 -5.53 31.99
N GLY A 46 19.53 -6.10 32.66
CA GLY A 46 19.49 -7.45 33.22
C GLY A 46 19.63 -8.60 32.20
N THR A 47 19.84 -8.29 30.91
CA THR A 47 20.12 -9.29 29.87
C THR A 47 21.59 -9.23 29.48
N MET A 48 22.24 -10.40 29.46
CA MET A 48 23.62 -10.54 29.00
C MET A 48 23.66 -10.62 27.48
N TYR A 49 24.44 -9.75 26.86
CA TYR A 49 24.75 -9.77 25.43
C TYR A 49 26.25 -9.97 25.25
N GLN A 50 26.66 -10.56 24.14
CA GLN A 50 28.06 -10.76 23.80
C GLN A 50 28.35 -10.24 22.41
N TRP A 51 29.52 -9.64 22.25
CA TRP A 51 30.00 -9.19 20.95
C TRP A 51 30.36 -10.38 20.06
N MET A 52 29.97 -10.28 18.80
CA MET A 52 30.37 -11.18 17.73
C MET A 52 30.78 -10.33 16.52
N CYS A 53 31.98 -10.57 16.01
CA CYS A 53 32.51 -9.88 14.83
C CYS A 53 32.74 -10.89 13.69
N LEU A 54 32.11 -10.63 12.55
CA LEU A 54 32.39 -11.32 11.29
C LEU A 54 33.28 -10.40 10.45
N ARG A 55 34.50 -10.84 10.11
CA ARG A 55 35.35 -10.16 9.13
C ARG A 55 35.51 -11.05 7.91
N ALA A 56 35.31 -10.51 6.73
CA ALA A 56 35.38 -11.26 5.48
C ALA A 56 36.33 -10.59 4.49
N THR A 57 37.07 -11.41 3.76
CA THR A 57 37.97 -11.00 2.69
C THR A 57 37.55 -11.68 1.40
N LYS A 58 37.28 -10.88 0.36
CA LYS A 58 36.92 -11.34 -0.99
C LYS A 58 38.17 -11.76 -1.77
N ILE A 59 37.97 -12.50 -2.85
CA ILE A 59 39.05 -12.94 -3.76
C ILE A 59 39.84 -11.76 -4.33
N ASN A 60 39.18 -10.63 -4.57
CA ASN A 60 39.82 -9.39 -5.03
C ASN A 60 40.59 -8.63 -3.94
N GLY A 61 40.61 -9.13 -2.70
CA GLY A 61 41.31 -8.52 -1.56
C GLY A 61 40.50 -7.46 -0.81
N GLU A 62 39.30 -7.10 -1.28
CA GLU A 62 38.42 -6.19 -0.54
C GLU A 62 37.87 -6.87 0.71
N THR A 63 37.69 -6.07 1.76
CA THR A 63 37.27 -6.53 3.07
C THR A 63 36.00 -5.83 3.54
N PHE A 64 35.27 -6.48 4.44
CA PHE A 64 34.20 -5.87 5.22
C PHE A 64 34.08 -6.55 6.58
N ALA A 65 33.47 -5.85 7.53
CA ALA A 65 33.24 -6.37 8.87
C ALA A 65 31.83 -6.04 9.37
N VAL A 66 31.25 -6.97 10.12
CA VAL A 66 29.92 -6.85 10.72
C VAL A 66 30.00 -7.19 12.19
N TRP A 67 29.50 -6.32 13.05
CA TRP A 67 29.43 -6.57 14.49
C TRP A 67 27.99 -6.66 14.95
N LEU A 68 27.74 -7.66 15.80
CA LEU A 68 26.50 -7.83 16.55
C LEU A 68 26.80 -7.82 18.03
N LEU A 69 26.02 -7.06 18.80
CA LEU A 69 25.90 -7.27 20.25
C LEU A 69 24.62 -8.06 20.50
N THR A 70 24.74 -9.38 20.68
CA THR A 70 23.61 -10.32 20.64
C THR A 70 23.60 -11.26 21.85
N LYS A 71 22.42 -11.75 22.23
CA LYS A 71 22.25 -12.74 23.32
C LYS A 71 22.29 -14.19 22.84
N SER A 72 22.31 -14.41 21.52
CA SER A 72 22.35 -15.73 20.88
C SER A 72 22.93 -15.63 19.47
N LEU A 73 23.33 -16.76 18.87
CA LEU A 73 23.69 -16.81 17.45
C LEU A 73 22.55 -16.25 16.58
N PRO A 74 22.86 -15.59 15.44
CA PRO A 74 21.83 -15.03 14.56
C PRO A 74 20.87 -16.10 14.05
N SER A 75 19.59 -15.96 14.41
CA SER A 75 18.53 -16.82 13.89
C SER A 75 18.26 -16.55 12.41
N GLU A 76 17.81 -17.57 11.68
CA GLU A 76 17.29 -17.39 10.32
C GLU A 76 15.98 -16.61 10.32
N ASP A 77 15.19 -16.74 11.39
CA ASP A 77 13.98 -15.95 11.59
C ASP A 77 14.38 -14.50 11.92
N PHE A 78 14.08 -13.60 10.98
CA PHE A 78 14.37 -12.18 11.09
C PHE A 78 13.75 -11.52 12.33
N THR A 79 12.56 -11.95 12.74
CA THR A 79 11.88 -11.43 13.94
C THR A 79 12.61 -11.85 15.20
N VAL A 80 13.04 -13.10 15.29
CA VAL A 80 13.84 -13.62 16.41
C VAL A 80 15.19 -12.91 16.47
N ALA A 81 15.88 -12.80 15.33
CA ALA A 81 17.16 -12.11 15.24
C ALA A 81 17.08 -10.65 15.71
N ARG A 82 16.05 -9.92 15.28
CA ARG A 82 15.78 -8.55 15.73
C ARG A 82 15.51 -8.45 17.23
N GLY A 83 14.87 -9.45 17.84
CA GLY A 83 14.62 -9.50 19.29
C GLY A 83 15.84 -9.95 20.14
N ALA A 84 16.85 -10.54 19.50
CA ALA A 84 18.07 -11.00 20.14
C ALA A 84 19.24 -10.01 20.02
N THR A 85 19.20 -9.12 19.04
CA THR A 85 20.27 -8.16 18.74
C THR A 85 20.03 -6.83 19.45
N SER A 86 21.08 -6.24 20.03
CA SER A 86 21.04 -4.92 20.68
C SER A 86 21.86 -3.84 19.99
N ARG A 87 22.85 -4.21 19.17
CA ARG A 87 23.63 -3.31 18.29
C ARG A 87 23.94 -4.02 16.98
N TYR A 88 23.91 -3.28 15.87
CA TYR A 88 24.19 -3.77 14.52
C TYR A 88 25.08 -2.75 13.80
N ILE A 89 26.28 -3.18 13.39
CA ILE A 89 27.31 -2.30 12.86
C ILE A 89 27.93 -2.92 11.60
N LEU A 90 28.15 -2.11 10.56
CA LEU A 90 28.77 -2.51 9.30
C LEU A 90 29.96 -1.60 8.99
N GLN A 91 31.09 -2.20 8.64
CA GLN A 91 32.23 -1.51 8.03
C GLN A 91 32.48 -2.10 6.65
N ILE A 92 32.56 -1.24 5.63
CA ILE A 92 32.90 -1.61 4.26
C ILE A 92 34.30 -1.08 3.99
N ARG A 93 35.23 -1.96 3.59
CA ARG A 93 36.66 -1.63 3.43
C ARG A 93 37.17 -0.92 4.70
N ASP A 94 37.90 0.18 4.52
CA ASP A 94 38.46 0.99 5.60
C ASP A 94 37.58 2.21 5.95
N ASP A 95 36.31 2.23 5.50
CA ASP A 95 35.38 3.31 5.85
C ASP A 95 35.10 3.34 7.36
N THR A 96 34.60 4.46 7.86
CA THR A 96 34.10 4.53 9.25
C THR A 96 32.94 3.54 9.43
N PRO A 97 32.97 2.65 10.44
CA PRO A 97 31.86 1.74 10.68
C PRO A 97 30.56 2.48 10.95
N LEU A 98 29.48 2.00 10.34
CA LEU A 98 28.14 2.56 10.47
C LEU A 98 27.33 1.74 11.46
N GLU A 99 26.79 2.39 12.49
CA GLU A 99 25.84 1.77 13.40
C GLU A 99 24.41 2.20 13.06
N PHE A 100 23.51 1.24 12.91
CA PHE A 100 22.14 1.51 12.49
C PHE A 100 21.17 1.33 13.65
N HIS A 101 20.51 2.41 14.06
CA HIS A 101 19.53 2.34 15.14
C HIS A 101 18.24 3.09 14.80
N ASP A 102 17.17 2.61 15.40
CA ASP A 102 15.88 3.29 15.41
C ASP A 102 15.96 4.51 16.32
N ARG A 103 15.62 5.68 15.78
CA ARG A 103 15.74 6.99 16.44
C ARG A 103 15.01 7.05 17.78
N PHE A 104 13.83 6.45 17.88
CA PHE A 104 12.96 6.60 19.05
C PHE A 104 13.11 5.46 20.06
N THR A 105 13.44 4.26 19.61
CA THR A 105 13.55 3.08 20.48
C THR A 105 14.98 2.71 20.82
N GLY A 106 15.97 3.24 20.09
CA GLY A 106 17.39 2.89 20.23
C GLY A 106 17.70 1.43 19.83
N LYS A 107 16.72 0.68 19.33
CA LYS A 107 16.91 -0.71 18.88
C LYS A 107 17.68 -0.73 17.56
N PRO A 108 18.45 -1.80 17.28
CA PRO A 108 19.15 -1.91 16.02
C PRO A 108 18.18 -2.02 14.84
N VAL A 109 18.52 -1.37 13.73
CA VAL A 109 17.85 -1.60 12.43
C VAL A 109 18.68 -2.62 11.66
N LEU A 110 18.05 -3.76 11.35
CA LEU A 110 18.68 -4.84 10.59
C LEU A 110 18.31 -4.73 9.10
N PRO A 111 19.16 -5.23 8.18
CA PRO A 111 18.88 -5.21 6.74
C PRO A 111 17.66 -6.06 6.39
N GLY A 112 16.63 -5.40 5.84
CA GLY A 112 15.31 -5.98 5.55
C GLY A 112 15.13 -6.51 4.13
N LEU A 113 16.20 -6.72 3.36
CA LEU A 113 16.10 -7.11 1.94
C LEU A 113 15.62 -8.55 1.73
N GLY A 114 15.58 -9.40 2.77
CA GLY A 114 15.22 -10.81 2.66
C GLY A 114 16.41 -11.78 2.60
N ALA A 115 17.62 -11.25 2.50
CA ALA A 115 18.85 -12.07 2.48
C ALA A 115 19.32 -12.51 3.87
N TRP A 116 18.68 -12.08 4.97
CA TRP A 116 19.17 -12.23 6.35
C TRP A 116 19.63 -13.66 6.69
N GLN A 117 18.89 -14.67 6.23
CA GLN A 117 19.22 -16.08 6.45
C GLN A 117 20.57 -16.52 5.84
N TYR A 118 21.16 -15.73 4.94
CA TYR A 118 22.44 -16.03 4.30
C TYR A 118 23.60 -15.15 4.80
N LEU A 119 23.31 -14.13 5.61
CA LEU A 119 24.26 -13.08 6.00
C LEU A 119 25.19 -13.46 7.15
N PHE A 120 24.97 -14.59 7.82
CA PHE A 120 25.87 -15.06 8.88
C PHE A 120 26.21 -16.53 8.65
N PRO A 121 27.46 -16.96 8.93
CA PRO A 121 27.85 -18.35 8.80
C PRO A 121 27.00 -19.26 9.68
N LYS A 122 26.57 -20.39 9.12
CA LYS A 122 25.77 -21.40 9.81
C LYS A 122 26.32 -22.79 9.62
N PRO A 123 26.11 -23.72 10.56
CA PRO A 123 26.45 -25.12 10.37
C PRO A 123 25.81 -25.69 9.09
N ALA A 124 26.60 -26.40 8.28
CA ALA A 124 26.08 -27.10 7.09
C ALA A 124 25.30 -28.38 7.45
N ASP A 125 25.47 -28.87 8.68
CA ASP A 125 24.81 -30.06 9.24
C ASP A 125 23.81 -29.62 10.31
N GLU A 126 22.55 -30.02 10.18
CA GLU A 126 21.47 -29.71 11.13
C GLU A 126 21.76 -30.25 12.54
N THR A 127 22.53 -31.34 12.67
CA THR A 127 22.91 -31.88 13.98
C THR A 127 23.88 -30.97 14.75
N ALA A 128 24.53 -30.03 14.05
CA ALA A 128 25.46 -29.06 14.61
C ALA A 128 24.85 -27.66 14.72
N GLN A 129 23.53 -27.47 14.60
CA GLN A 129 22.85 -26.16 14.48
C GLN A 129 23.16 -25.16 15.61
N ASN A 130 23.60 -25.63 16.78
CA ASN A 130 23.98 -24.79 17.93
C ASN A 130 25.50 -24.61 18.10
N ALA A 131 26.32 -25.19 17.21
CA ALA A 131 27.76 -25.02 17.25
C ALA A 131 28.14 -23.60 16.81
N ILE A 132 28.89 -22.89 17.66
CA ILE A 132 29.38 -21.53 17.38
C ILE A 132 30.42 -21.57 16.25
N PHE A 133 31.32 -22.57 16.30
CA PHE A 133 32.36 -22.80 15.30
C PHE A 133 32.17 -24.18 14.65
N PRO A 134 31.19 -24.34 13.74
CA PRO A 134 31.00 -25.61 13.03
C PRO A 134 32.20 -25.91 12.13
N GLN A 135 32.56 -27.20 11.97
CA GLN A 135 33.66 -27.61 11.09
C GLN A 135 33.41 -27.25 9.62
N ILE A 136 32.14 -27.24 9.20
CA ILE A 136 31.70 -26.85 7.87
C ILE A 136 30.59 -25.82 8.03
N ALA A 137 30.76 -24.66 7.41
CA ALA A 137 29.80 -23.56 7.45
C ALA A 137 29.21 -23.24 6.07
N LYS A 138 27.92 -22.92 6.03
CA LYS A 138 27.22 -22.28 4.91
C LYS A 138 27.19 -20.77 5.13
N TYR A 139 27.60 -20.00 4.14
CA TYR A 139 27.66 -18.54 4.22
C TYR A 139 27.56 -17.91 2.83
N LEU A 140 26.64 -16.95 2.63
CA LEU A 140 26.37 -16.32 1.33
C LEU A 140 26.17 -17.32 0.18
N GLY A 141 25.55 -18.46 0.51
CA GLY A 141 25.30 -19.60 -0.36
C GLY A 141 26.50 -20.48 -0.75
N HIS A 142 27.68 -20.16 -0.22
CA HIS A 142 28.90 -20.95 -0.39
C HIS A 142 29.18 -21.83 0.83
N THR A 143 30.12 -22.76 0.69
CA THR A 143 30.54 -23.68 1.75
C THR A 143 31.98 -23.41 2.15
N TYR A 144 32.24 -23.36 3.45
CA TYR A 144 33.54 -23.05 4.04
C TYR A 144 33.94 -24.11 5.04
N ARG A 145 35.25 -24.29 5.20
CA ARG A 145 35.84 -25.22 6.18
C ARG A 145 36.56 -24.42 7.26
N LEU A 146 36.32 -24.78 8.50
CA LEU A 146 37.11 -24.31 9.63
C LEU A 146 38.56 -24.81 9.44
N THR A 147 39.51 -23.91 9.61
CA THR A 147 40.94 -24.23 9.48
C THR A 147 41.69 -24.06 10.78
N ASP A 148 41.26 -23.10 11.60
CA ASP A 148 41.94 -22.77 12.84
C ASP A 148 40.98 -22.15 13.86
N ILE A 149 41.26 -22.37 15.13
CA ILE A 149 40.64 -21.66 16.26
C ILE A 149 41.80 -21.20 17.15
N THR A 150 41.91 -19.89 17.34
CA THR A 150 42.96 -19.27 18.16
C THR A 150 42.35 -18.38 19.21
N ASP A 151 43.08 -18.18 20.31
CA ASP A 151 42.82 -17.10 21.25
C ASP A 151 43.51 -15.84 20.71
N SER A 152 42.77 -14.73 20.63
CA SER A 152 43.28 -13.43 20.23
C SER A 152 43.03 -12.40 21.32
N ASP A 153 44.04 -11.57 21.58
CA ASP A 153 43.92 -10.37 22.40
C ASP A 153 43.31 -9.19 21.62
N GLU A 154 43.07 -9.35 20.31
CA GLU A 154 42.40 -8.31 19.52
C GLU A 154 40.95 -8.14 19.97
N SER A 155 40.56 -6.88 20.16
CA SER A 155 39.20 -6.56 20.55
C SER A 155 38.21 -6.98 19.45
N ALA A 156 37.24 -7.82 19.83
CA ALA A 156 36.09 -8.11 18.99
C ALA A 156 35.06 -6.95 18.97
N GLU A 157 35.28 -5.92 19.78
CA GLU A 157 34.42 -4.74 19.81
C GLU A 157 34.67 -3.86 18.57
N PRO A 158 33.63 -3.17 18.07
CA PRO A 158 33.80 -2.22 16.98
C PRO A 158 34.68 -1.04 17.42
N PRO A 159 35.46 -0.43 16.51
CA PRO A 159 36.07 0.87 16.77
C PRO A 159 34.98 1.96 16.80
N ASP A 160 35.39 3.23 16.88
CA ASP A 160 34.45 4.36 16.86
C ASP A 160 33.50 4.27 15.65
N THR A 161 32.20 4.41 15.92
CA THR A 161 31.14 4.27 14.92
C THR A 161 30.51 5.60 14.55
N HIS A 162 30.13 5.76 13.29
CA HIS A 162 29.21 6.80 12.84
C HIS A 162 27.77 6.28 12.97
N LEU A 163 26.97 6.97 13.76
CA LEU A 163 25.63 6.53 14.10
C LEU A 163 24.60 7.04 13.09
N LEU A 164 23.86 6.11 12.46
CA LEU A 164 22.72 6.42 11.62
C LEU A 164 21.41 6.22 12.39
N SER A 165 20.74 7.34 12.66
CA SER A 165 19.48 7.43 13.39
C SER A 165 18.29 7.36 12.43
N LEU A 166 17.85 6.14 12.16
CA LEU A 166 16.81 5.85 11.18
C LEU A 166 15.41 5.83 11.80
N ARG A 167 14.37 6.00 10.97
CA ARG A 167 12.95 5.84 11.37
C ARG A 167 12.29 4.71 10.59
N PRO A 168 12.59 3.42 10.87
CA PRO A 168 11.96 2.30 10.18
C PRO A 168 10.45 2.18 10.50
N ASP A 169 9.97 2.88 11.53
CA ASP A 169 8.56 2.94 11.89
C ASP A 169 7.74 3.86 10.97
N VAL A 170 8.39 4.79 10.26
CA VAL A 170 7.74 5.72 9.34
C VAL A 170 8.66 6.12 8.17
N LEU A 171 8.30 5.70 6.96
CA LEU A 171 8.95 6.09 5.71
C LEU A 171 8.16 7.21 5.04
N ILE A 172 8.84 8.32 4.74
CA ILE A 172 8.28 9.53 4.14
C ILE A 172 9.13 9.85 2.91
N GLY A 173 8.50 9.94 1.72
CA GLY A 173 9.17 10.52 0.56
C GLY A 173 8.52 10.21 -0.80
N PRO A 174 8.86 11.01 -1.82
CA PRO A 174 8.40 10.78 -3.19
C PRO A 174 9.12 9.60 -3.86
N PRO A 175 8.52 8.98 -4.90
CA PRO A 175 9.13 7.88 -5.62
C PRO A 175 10.10 8.32 -6.73
N SER A 176 10.13 9.60 -7.14
CA SER A 176 11.00 10.05 -8.23
C SER A 176 12.31 10.67 -7.73
N ASN A 177 13.30 10.77 -8.64
CA ASN A 177 14.57 11.47 -8.43
C ASN A 177 14.61 12.80 -9.21
N THR A 178 13.46 13.45 -9.29
CA THR A 178 13.25 14.67 -10.07
C THR A 178 12.25 15.56 -9.36
N ARG A 179 12.30 16.86 -9.60
CA ARG A 179 11.26 17.79 -9.18
C ARG A 179 10.78 18.65 -10.34
N GLN A 180 9.66 19.33 -10.15
CA GLN A 180 9.11 20.23 -11.16
C GLN A 180 9.95 21.49 -11.20
N LYS A 181 10.27 21.97 -12.42
CA LYS A 181 10.95 23.25 -12.60
C LYS A 181 10.04 24.43 -12.30
N ASP A 182 8.77 24.32 -12.70
CA ASP A 182 7.67 25.19 -12.28
C ASP A 182 6.75 24.39 -11.36
N GLU A 183 6.72 24.80 -10.10
CA GLU A 183 5.99 24.14 -9.02
C GLU A 183 4.54 24.61 -8.90
N THR A 184 4.05 25.39 -9.87
CA THR A 184 2.64 25.77 -9.93
C THR A 184 1.79 24.53 -10.15
N ARG A 185 0.87 24.25 -9.23
CA ARG A 185 -0.06 23.13 -9.34
C ARG A 185 -0.94 23.29 -10.58
N ARG A 186 -1.04 22.21 -11.36
CA ARG A 186 -1.77 22.17 -12.63
C ARG A 186 -3.06 21.36 -12.50
N TYR A 187 -4.12 21.89 -13.10
CA TYR A 187 -5.45 21.27 -13.12
C TYR A 187 -5.96 20.97 -14.53
N ASP A 188 -5.21 21.40 -15.55
CA ASP A 188 -5.60 21.40 -16.96
C ASP A 188 -5.05 20.20 -17.76
N THR A 189 -4.52 19.18 -17.07
CA THR A 189 -3.88 17.98 -17.64
C THR A 189 -2.54 18.20 -18.35
N SER A 190 -1.97 19.41 -18.30
CA SER A 190 -0.65 19.65 -18.89
C SER A 190 0.48 18.96 -18.09
N ASP A 191 1.51 18.51 -18.80
CA ASP A 191 2.68 17.85 -18.20
C ASP A 191 3.65 18.84 -17.57
N TYR A 192 4.31 18.44 -16.48
CA TYR A 192 5.36 19.24 -15.83
C TYR A 192 6.70 19.06 -16.55
N GLU A 193 7.46 20.15 -16.69
CA GLU A 193 8.90 20.05 -16.98
C GLU A 193 9.61 19.61 -15.69
N LEU A 194 10.30 18.47 -15.76
CA LEU A 194 11.01 17.89 -14.62
C LEU A 194 12.51 18.13 -14.74
N ILE A 195 13.15 18.43 -13.61
CA ILE A 195 14.60 18.59 -13.46
C ILE A 195 15.14 17.58 -12.43
N PRO A 196 16.36 17.04 -12.60
CA PRO A 196 16.98 16.15 -11.63
C PRO A 196 17.14 16.83 -10.27
N LEU A 197 17.01 16.04 -9.19
CA LEU A 197 17.32 16.52 -7.84
C LEU A 197 18.84 16.69 -7.68
N THR A 198 19.22 17.77 -7.01
CA THR A 198 20.60 18.08 -6.63
C THR A 198 20.89 17.62 -5.19
N GLU A 199 22.15 17.67 -4.76
CA GLU A 199 22.53 17.42 -3.36
C GLU A 199 21.82 18.38 -2.40
N ALA A 200 21.70 19.66 -2.77
CA ALA A 200 20.98 20.65 -1.97
C ALA A 200 19.47 20.36 -1.86
N ASP A 201 18.84 19.83 -2.91
CA ASP A 201 17.44 19.40 -2.84
C ASP A 201 17.29 18.21 -1.87
N HIS A 202 18.25 17.26 -1.87
CA HIS A 202 18.26 16.16 -0.91
C HIS A 202 18.38 16.67 0.54
N ASP A 203 19.29 17.61 0.81
CA ASP A 203 19.44 18.23 2.14
C ASP A 203 18.15 18.93 2.59
N GLU A 204 17.48 19.63 1.68
CA GLU A 204 16.20 20.29 1.96
C GLU A 204 15.10 19.28 2.27
N MET A 205 15.00 18.21 1.46
CA MET A 205 14.06 17.11 1.68
C MET A 205 14.28 16.46 3.05
N ILE A 206 15.54 16.14 3.39
CA ILE A 206 15.92 15.56 4.69
C ILE A 206 15.53 16.50 5.84
N THR A 207 15.81 17.79 5.69
CA THR A 207 15.44 18.82 6.68
C THR A 207 13.92 18.96 6.84
N ALA A 208 13.15 18.78 5.76
CA ALA A 208 11.69 18.72 5.80
C ALA A 208 11.15 17.43 6.43
N GLY A 209 12.02 16.46 6.76
CA GLY A 209 11.69 15.20 7.39
C GLY A 209 11.35 14.07 6.41
N ILE A 210 11.70 14.21 5.14
CA ILE A 210 11.72 13.10 4.18
C ILE A 210 12.90 12.18 4.52
N ASN A 211 12.66 10.88 4.54
CA ASN A 211 13.65 9.88 4.94
C ASN A 211 13.64 8.61 4.08
N CYS A 212 12.93 8.62 2.95
CA CYS A 212 12.94 7.56 1.95
C CYS A 212 13.10 8.20 0.58
N VAL A 213 14.28 8.05 -0.04
CA VAL A 213 14.63 8.78 -1.27
C VAL A 213 15.04 7.81 -2.40
N ARG A 214 14.56 8.08 -3.61
CA ARG A 214 15.08 7.42 -4.81
C ARG A 214 16.33 8.16 -5.25
N VAL A 215 17.42 7.44 -5.52
CA VAL A 215 18.66 8.05 -5.99
C VAL A 215 19.24 7.28 -7.18
N ASP A 216 20.01 7.96 -8.00
CA ASP A 216 20.83 7.35 -9.04
C ASP A 216 22.25 7.03 -8.50
N ILE A 217 23.05 6.26 -9.24
CA ILE A 217 24.32 5.70 -8.75
C ILE A 217 25.31 6.78 -8.30
N GLU A 218 25.38 7.89 -9.03
CA GLU A 218 26.26 9.03 -8.75
C GLU A 218 25.88 9.82 -7.51
N GLN A 219 24.65 9.63 -7.01
CA GLN A 219 24.09 10.36 -5.87
C GLN A 219 24.16 9.57 -4.57
N VAL A 220 24.62 8.32 -4.61
CA VAL A 220 24.73 7.44 -3.43
C VAL A 220 25.54 8.10 -2.33
N GLU A 221 26.66 8.73 -2.67
CA GLU A 221 27.56 9.37 -1.71
C GLU A 221 26.88 10.49 -0.92
N TRP A 222 25.86 11.15 -1.49
CA TRP A 222 25.11 12.22 -0.82
C TRP A 222 24.29 11.70 0.36
N VAL A 223 23.74 10.48 0.24
CA VAL A 223 22.72 9.96 1.17
C VAL A 223 23.18 8.74 1.97
N LYS A 224 24.21 8.03 1.51
CA LYS A 224 24.55 6.70 2.06
C LYS A 224 24.86 6.76 3.55
N ASN A 225 25.43 7.86 4.04
CA ASN A 225 25.84 8.05 5.44
C ASN A 225 24.93 9.05 6.18
N GLN A 226 23.74 9.32 5.63
CA GLN A 226 22.71 10.18 6.22
C GLN A 226 21.64 9.35 6.93
N ASN A 227 20.83 10.01 7.77
CA ASN A 227 19.71 9.43 8.53
C ASN A 227 18.48 9.12 7.66
N VAL A 228 18.69 8.56 6.47
CA VAL A 228 17.64 8.23 5.50
C VAL A 228 17.82 6.85 4.92
N PHE A 229 16.70 6.30 4.43
CA PHE A 229 16.67 5.14 3.56
C PHE A 229 16.75 5.57 2.09
N TYR A 230 17.48 4.82 1.28
CA TYR A 230 17.61 5.08 -0.16
C TYR A 230 17.37 3.82 -1.00
N TRP A 231 16.96 4.00 -2.25
CA TRP A 231 16.59 2.92 -3.16
C TRP A 231 16.75 3.31 -4.64
N GLY A 232 16.56 2.32 -5.53
CA GLY A 232 16.44 2.54 -6.98
C GLY A 232 17.66 2.08 -7.80
N ILE A 233 18.72 1.67 -7.12
CA ILE A 233 19.99 1.26 -7.71
C ILE A 233 20.09 -0.26 -7.71
N ASP A 234 20.76 -0.85 -8.69
CA ASP A 234 21.10 -2.27 -8.62
C ASP A 234 22.11 -2.53 -7.50
N ALA A 235 21.90 -3.60 -6.72
CA ALA A 235 22.80 -4.00 -5.65
C ALA A 235 24.22 -4.32 -6.17
N ALA A 236 24.35 -4.83 -7.41
CA ALA A 236 25.65 -5.09 -8.02
C ALA A 236 26.50 -3.81 -8.15
N ALA A 237 25.85 -2.65 -8.35
CA ALA A 237 26.53 -1.36 -8.45
C ALA A 237 26.97 -0.77 -7.10
N LEU A 238 26.43 -1.28 -5.98
CA LEU A 238 26.74 -0.83 -4.63
C LEU A 238 27.81 -1.70 -3.92
N GLY A 239 28.33 -2.71 -4.60
CA GLY A 239 29.27 -3.68 -4.04
C GLY A 239 28.56 -4.88 -3.42
N TYR A 240 28.96 -6.08 -3.87
CA TYR A 240 28.49 -7.36 -3.33
C TYR A 240 29.61 -8.04 -2.52
N PRO A 241 29.29 -8.63 -1.34
CA PRO A 241 27.96 -8.76 -0.72
C PRO A 241 27.56 -7.60 0.21
N GLU A 242 28.37 -6.55 0.32
CA GLU A 242 28.25 -5.51 1.35
C GLU A 242 26.91 -4.76 1.31
N CYS A 243 26.36 -4.53 0.12
CA CYS A 243 25.05 -3.93 -0.05
C CYS A 243 23.93 -4.69 0.69
N LEU A 244 24.04 -6.02 0.85
CA LEU A 244 23.04 -6.84 1.52
C LEU A 244 23.06 -6.67 3.05
N TYR A 245 24.15 -6.16 3.61
CA TYR A 245 24.30 -5.85 5.03
C TYR A 245 23.81 -4.44 5.38
N ARG A 246 23.48 -3.62 4.38
CA ARG A 246 23.24 -2.20 4.60
C ARG A 246 21.80 -1.94 5.00
N SER A 247 21.57 -1.56 6.25
CA SER A 247 20.22 -1.41 6.81
C SER A 247 19.43 -0.23 6.25
N ASN A 248 20.10 0.81 5.72
CA ASN A 248 19.45 1.97 5.10
C ASN A 248 19.32 1.86 3.57
N TYR A 249 19.72 0.74 2.97
CA TYR A 249 19.48 0.46 1.55
C TYR A 249 18.22 -0.40 1.40
N LEU A 250 17.25 0.05 0.60
CA LEU A 250 15.97 -0.65 0.43
C LEU A 250 15.90 -1.52 -0.84
N GLY A 251 16.94 -1.57 -1.67
CA GLY A 251 16.96 -2.39 -2.88
C GLY A 251 16.69 -1.60 -4.18
N PRO A 252 16.67 -2.29 -5.32
CA PRO A 252 16.42 -1.69 -6.64
C PRO A 252 14.95 -1.30 -6.87
N ALA A 253 14.03 -1.85 -6.08
CA ALA A 253 12.61 -1.53 -6.12
C ALA A 253 12.09 -1.39 -4.69
N ILE A 254 11.04 -0.60 -4.49
CA ILE A 254 10.36 -0.49 -3.18
C ILE A 254 8.88 -0.86 -3.25
N PHE A 255 8.31 -1.01 -4.45
CA PHE A 255 6.92 -1.43 -4.60
C PHE A 255 6.62 -2.31 -5.81
N MET A 256 5.52 -3.06 -5.70
CA MET A 256 4.76 -3.59 -6.83
C MET A 256 3.67 -2.60 -7.22
N ASP A 257 3.58 -2.29 -8.51
CA ASP A 257 2.76 -1.19 -9.02
C ASP A 257 1.35 -1.67 -9.41
N GLU A 258 0.36 -1.22 -8.66
CA GLU A 258 -1.08 -1.41 -8.83
C GLU A 258 -1.55 -2.74 -9.44
N PRO A 259 -1.30 -3.91 -8.81
CA PRO A 259 -1.62 -5.19 -9.43
C PRO A 259 -3.09 -5.38 -9.81
N ALA A 260 -4.05 -4.83 -9.06
CA ALA A 260 -5.46 -4.91 -9.41
C ALA A 260 -5.82 -3.99 -10.60
N VAL A 261 -5.20 -2.82 -10.70
CA VAL A 261 -5.34 -1.91 -11.84
C VAL A 261 -4.72 -2.50 -13.09
N CYS A 262 -3.52 -3.08 -12.96
CA CYS A 262 -2.86 -3.78 -14.05
C CYS A 262 -3.66 -5.00 -14.52
N THR A 263 -4.30 -5.73 -13.62
CA THR A 263 -5.25 -6.80 -13.99
C THR A 263 -6.38 -6.24 -14.86
N ARG A 264 -6.98 -5.13 -14.45
CA ARG A 264 -8.02 -4.47 -15.25
C ARG A 264 -7.50 -4.05 -16.62
N ASP A 265 -6.34 -3.39 -16.67
CA ASP A 265 -5.85 -2.72 -17.88
C ASP A 265 -5.16 -3.64 -18.87
N HIS A 266 -4.45 -4.65 -18.39
CA HIS A 266 -3.64 -5.54 -19.21
C HIS A 266 -4.25 -6.92 -19.41
N VAL A 267 -5.24 -7.31 -18.60
CA VAL A 267 -5.92 -8.61 -18.73
C VAL A 267 -7.37 -8.42 -19.14
N LEU A 268 -8.17 -7.73 -18.32
CA LEU A 268 -9.62 -7.67 -18.51
C LEU A 268 -10.05 -6.78 -19.69
N ARG A 269 -9.54 -5.54 -19.78
CA ARG A 269 -9.88 -4.60 -20.87
C ARG A 269 -9.50 -5.14 -22.25
N PRO A 270 -8.30 -5.72 -22.47
CA PRO A 270 -7.97 -6.34 -23.75
C PRO A 270 -8.92 -7.49 -24.11
N LYS A 271 -9.26 -8.35 -23.14
CA LYS A 271 -10.20 -9.46 -23.36
C LYS A 271 -11.61 -8.97 -23.68
N LEU A 272 -12.11 -7.96 -22.97
CA LEU A 272 -13.41 -7.31 -23.25
C LEU A 272 -13.48 -6.68 -24.64
N LYS A 273 -12.35 -6.18 -25.16
CA LYS A 273 -12.26 -5.62 -26.52
C LYS A 273 -12.23 -6.73 -27.59
N ALA A 274 -11.60 -7.86 -27.31
CA ALA A 274 -11.41 -8.95 -28.25
C ALA A 274 -12.61 -9.92 -28.32
N ASP A 275 -13.32 -10.13 -27.22
CA ASP A 275 -14.40 -11.10 -27.09
C ASP A 275 -15.69 -10.42 -26.58
N SER A 276 -16.65 -10.24 -27.49
CA SER A 276 -17.95 -9.66 -27.15
C SER A 276 -18.80 -10.57 -26.27
N ALA A 277 -18.62 -11.89 -26.31
CA ALA A 277 -19.32 -12.82 -25.43
C ALA A 277 -18.78 -12.72 -23.99
N PHE A 278 -17.49 -12.43 -23.81
CA PHE A 278 -16.90 -12.22 -22.50
C PHE A 278 -17.53 -11.05 -21.74
N ARG A 279 -17.98 -9.99 -22.44
CA ARG A 279 -18.71 -8.87 -21.81
C ARG A 279 -19.93 -9.35 -21.01
N LYS A 280 -20.63 -10.37 -21.52
CA LYS A 280 -21.85 -10.94 -20.93
C LYS A 280 -21.58 -11.94 -19.82
N THR A 281 -20.37 -12.50 -19.76
CA THR A 281 -20.00 -13.54 -18.78
C THR A 281 -19.08 -13.03 -17.69
N LEU A 282 -18.41 -11.89 -17.85
CA LEU A 282 -17.52 -11.31 -16.84
C LEU A 282 -18.26 -11.11 -15.51
N THR A 283 -17.70 -11.56 -14.39
CA THR A 283 -18.26 -11.40 -13.04
C THR A 283 -17.18 -10.87 -12.09
N PRO A 284 -17.54 -10.40 -10.87
CA PRO A 284 -16.56 -10.09 -9.83
C PRO A 284 -15.61 -11.25 -9.53
N GLN A 285 -16.11 -12.50 -9.55
CA GLN A 285 -15.28 -13.69 -9.32
C GLN A 285 -14.27 -13.93 -10.44
N LEU A 286 -14.68 -13.78 -11.70
CA LEU A 286 -13.73 -13.91 -12.82
C LEU A 286 -12.67 -12.79 -12.81
N ALA A 287 -13.03 -11.58 -12.38
CA ALA A 287 -12.07 -10.50 -12.18
C ALA A 287 -11.10 -10.81 -11.03
N PHE A 288 -11.60 -11.39 -9.93
CA PHE A 288 -10.77 -11.86 -8.83
C PHE A 288 -9.81 -12.97 -9.26
N GLU A 289 -10.27 -13.99 -10.00
CA GLU A 289 -9.41 -15.05 -10.54
C GLU A 289 -8.29 -14.50 -11.42
N ALA A 290 -8.63 -13.61 -12.38
CA ALA A 290 -7.62 -12.95 -13.21
C ALA A 290 -6.61 -12.15 -12.37
N PHE A 291 -7.06 -11.53 -11.28
CA PHE A 291 -6.20 -10.80 -10.36
C PHE A 291 -5.27 -11.72 -9.57
N ARG A 292 -5.75 -12.88 -9.12
CA ARG A 292 -4.91 -13.87 -8.43
C ARG A 292 -3.75 -14.31 -9.31
N ASP A 293 -4.04 -14.65 -10.57
CA ASP A 293 -3.04 -15.05 -11.55
C ASP A 293 -2.03 -13.92 -11.82
N TYR A 294 -2.53 -12.71 -12.05
CA TYR A 294 -1.67 -11.54 -12.29
C TYR A 294 -0.78 -11.24 -11.09
N PHE A 295 -1.34 -11.22 -9.88
CA PHE A 295 -0.60 -10.91 -8.66
C PHE A 295 0.48 -11.95 -8.36
N HIS A 296 0.17 -13.24 -8.57
CA HIS A 296 1.15 -14.30 -8.44
C HIS A 296 2.36 -14.06 -9.35
N THR A 297 2.14 -13.77 -10.63
CA THR A 297 3.23 -13.41 -11.57
C THR A 297 3.96 -12.13 -11.13
N ALA A 298 3.24 -11.08 -10.73
CA ALA A 298 3.85 -9.84 -10.27
C ALA A 298 4.79 -10.04 -9.07
N LYS A 299 4.42 -10.95 -8.15
CA LYS A 299 5.21 -11.28 -6.98
C LYS A 299 6.42 -12.18 -7.29
N TYR A 300 6.20 -13.27 -8.02
CA TYR A 300 7.21 -14.32 -8.22
C TYR A 300 8.09 -14.11 -9.45
N ASP A 301 7.69 -13.26 -10.39
CA ASP A 301 8.47 -12.94 -11.59
C ASP A 301 8.80 -11.44 -11.72
N GLY A 302 8.07 -10.58 -11.01
CA GLY A 302 8.16 -9.13 -11.11
C GLY A 302 9.13 -8.47 -10.12
N ALA A 303 8.71 -7.34 -9.54
CA ALA A 303 9.56 -6.45 -8.76
C ALA A 303 10.34 -7.13 -7.62
N PRO A 304 9.77 -8.07 -6.82
CA PRO A 304 10.50 -8.73 -5.75
C PRO A 304 11.69 -9.58 -6.21
N THR A 305 11.75 -9.99 -7.48
CA THR A 305 12.87 -10.77 -8.03
C THR A 305 14.01 -9.92 -8.56
N ARG A 306 13.82 -8.60 -8.72
CA ARG A 306 14.79 -7.73 -9.40
C ARG A 306 16.16 -7.72 -8.72
N LEU A 307 16.18 -7.72 -7.39
CA LEU A 307 17.43 -7.75 -6.61
C LEU A 307 18.27 -9.00 -6.93
N CYS A 308 17.68 -10.20 -6.82
CA CYS A 308 18.40 -11.44 -7.11
C CYS A 308 18.79 -11.55 -8.58
N LYS A 309 17.87 -11.23 -9.52
CA LYS A 309 18.17 -11.27 -10.96
C LYS A 309 19.28 -10.29 -11.35
N GLY A 310 19.29 -9.09 -10.76
CA GLY A 310 20.34 -8.08 -10.96
C GLY A 310 21.71 -8.60 -10.52
N LEU A 311 21.79 -9.15 -9.30
CA LEU A 311 22.99 -9.78 -8.78
C LEU A 311 23.47 -10.96 -9.64
N GLU A 312 22.58 -11.87 -10.06
CA GLU A 312 22.91 -13.03 -10.90
C GLU A 312 23.42 -12.63 -12.30
N SER A 313 22.96 -11.49 -12.82
CA SER A 313 23.37 -10.99 -14.14
C SER A 313 24.80 -10.46 -14.17
N HIS A 314 25.38 -10.13 -13.01
CA HIS A 314 26.73 -9.58 -12.93
C HIS A 314 27.79 -10.68 -13.06
N PRO A 315 28.78 -10.55 -13.98
CA PRO A 315 29.71 -11.63 -14.31
C PRO A 315 30.62 -12.04 -13.15
N ASP A 316 30.86 -11.13 -12.20
CA ASP A 316 31.71 -11.36 -11.03
C ASP A 316 30.97 -11.82 -9.76
N ILE A 317 29.64 -11.90 -9.77
CA ILE A 317 28.83 -12.28 -8.58
C ILE A 317 28.40 -13.74 -8.69
N ASP A 318 28.60 -14.53 -7.64
CA ASP A 318 28.18 -15.93 -7.58
C ASP A 318 27.30 -16.16 -6.35
N LEU A 319 25.98 -16.29 -6.56
CA LEU A 319 25.00 -16.47 -5.48
C LEU A 319 24.87 -17.93 -5.00
N ARG A 320 25.36 -18.91 -5.78
CA ARG A 320 25.18 -20.35 -5.52
C ARG A 320 23.74 -20.72 -5.15
N ASP A 321 23.51 -21.15 -3.91
CA ASP A 321 22.23 -21.63 -3.39
C ASP A 321 21.38 -20.51 -2.72
N MET A 322 21.85 -19.26 -2.68
CA MET A 322 21.03 -18.14 -2.20
C MET A 322 19.80 -17.92 -3.08
N ARG A 323 18.61 -18.07 -2.51
CA ARG A 323 17.34 -17.79 -3.19
C ARG A 323 16.42 -17.06 -2.22
N PHE A 324 15.97 -15.87 -2.60
CA PHE A 324 15.04 -15.08 -1.82
C PHE A 324 14.30 -14.08 -2.71
N LEU A 325 13.08 -13.72 -2.31
CA LEU A 325 12.41 -12.53 -2.82
C LEU A 325 12.84 -11.34 -1.98
N GLN A 326 12.92 -10.16 -2.59
CA GLN A 326 13.13 -8.94 -1.82
C GLN A 326 11.91 -8.72 -0.89
N GLN A 327 12.15 -8.61 0.42
CA GLN A 327 11.07 -8.71 1.43
C GLN A 327 10.51 -7.36 1.90
N ASN A 328 11.23 -6.26 1.75
CA ASN A 328 10.84 -4.93 2.22
C ASN A 328 9.95 -4.13 1.25
N LEU A 329 9.45 -4.74 0.17
CA LEU A 329 8.55 -4.06 -0.76
C LEU A 329 7.16 -3.89 -0.16
N TYR A 330 6.46 -2.86 -0.59
CA TYR A 330 5.02 -2.75 -0.40
C TYR A 330 4.28 -2.91 -1.74
N THR A 331 2.97 -3.18 -1.72
CA THR A 331 2.16 -2.94 -2.92
C THR A 331 1.67 -1.51 -2.91
N TRP A 332 1.86 -0.78 -4.00
CA TRP A 332 1.22 0.52 -4.25
C TRP A 332 -0.11 0.27 -4.98
N GLU A 333 -1.27 0.56 -4.39
CA GLU A 333 -2.56 0.07 -4.90
C GLU A 333 -3.72 1.07 -4.77
N THR A 334 -4.45 1.27 -5.88
CA THR A 334 -5.69 2.06 -5.92
C THR A 334 -6.91 1.25 -5.46
N MET A 335 -7.01 -0.03 -5.84
CA MET A 335 -8.14 -0.91 -5.51
C MET A 335 -7.92 -1.67 -4.19
N ILE A 336 -7.89 -0.92 -3.09
CA ILE A 336 -7.51 -1.37 -1.73
C ILE A 336 -8.39 -2.46 -1.12
N SER A 337 -9.55 -2.77 -1.69
CA SER A 337 -10.32 -3.96 -1.30
C SER A 337 -9.54 -5.26 -1.47
N SER A 338 -8.55 -5.27 -2.37
CA SER A 338 -7.68 -6.42 -2.62
C SER A 338 -6.59 -6.62 -1.56
N ALA A 339 -6.45 -5.68 -0.62
CA ALA A 339 -5.33 -5.61 0.33
C ALA A 339 -5.07 -6.92 1.07
N VAL A 340 -6.11 -7.55 1.60
CA VAL A 340 -5.96 -8.77 2.40
C VAL A 340 -5.37 -9.92 1.58
N TYR A 341 -5.79 -10.08 0.33
CA TYR A 341 -5.24 -11.10 -0.57
C TYR A 341 -3.76 -10.83 -0.85
N GLN A 342 -3.42 -9.58 -1.22
CA GLN A 342 -2.05 -9.22 -1.57
C GLN A 342 -1.07 -9.42 -0.41
N LEU A 343 -1.50 -9.13 0.82
CA LEU A 343 -0.67 -9.33 1.99
C LEU A 343 -0.62 -10.80 2.44
N SER A 344 -1.61 -11.64 2.11
CA SER A 344 -1.69 -13.03 2.57
C SER A 344 -1.12 -14.06 1.59
N GLU A 345 -1.09 -13.75 0.30
CA GLU A 345 -0.64 -14.69 -0.73
C GLU A 345 0.79 -15.16 -0.45
N GLY A 346 1.03 -16.47 -0.54
CA GLY A 346 2.36 -17.08 -0.43
C GLY A 346 3.08 -16.85 0.90
N GLY A 347 2.34 -16.64 2.00
CA GLY A 347 2.89 -16.53 3.35
C GLY A 347 3.44 -15.14 3.74
N THR A 348 4.39 -15.11 4.68
CA THR A 348 4.87 -13.86 5.31
C THR A 348 5.99 -13.16 4.55
N GLU A 349 6.46 -13.68 3.42
CA GLU A 349 7.70 -13.22 2.77
C GLU A 349 7.62 -11.81 2.16
N THR A 350 6.76 -11.61 1.15
CA THR A 350 6.56 -10.31 0.48
C THR A 350 5.14 -10.26 -0.08
N PRO A 351 4.52 -9.07 -0.23
CA PRO A 351 5.01 -7.76 0.20
C PRO A 351 5.00 -7.63 1.73
N ALA A 352 5.78 -6.70 2.28
CA ALA A 352 5.81 -6.34 3.70
C ALA A 352 4.72 -5.33 4.11
N ALA A 353 4.13 -4.61 3.15
CA ALA A 353 3.05 -3.66 3.40
C ALA A 353 2.19 -3.41 2.16
N ILE A 354 1.09 -2.66 2.35
CA ILE A 354 0.29 -2.10 1.26
C ILE A 354 0.11 -0.60 1.46
N VAL A 355 0.26 0.17 0.39
CA VAL A 355 0.11 1.63 0.36
C VAL A 355 -1.06 1.98 -0.53
N PHE A 356 -1.99 2.75 0.00
CA PHE A 356 -3.09 3.27 -0.79
C PHE A 356 -2.61 4.37 -1.75
N GLU A 357 -2.83 4.12 -3.04
CA GLU A 357 -2.82 5.13 -4.08
C GLU A 357 -4.19 5.82 -4.14
N PRO A 358 -4.32 7.09 -3.76
CA PRO A 358 -5.58 7.79 -3.95
C PRO A 358 -5.88 7.94 -5.44
N PRO A 359 -7.00 7.38 -5.94
CA PRO A 359 -7.38 7.58 -7.31
C PRO A 359 -7.52 9.07 -7.66
N GLY A 360 -7.44 9.38 -8.95
CA GLY A 360 -7.62 10.75 -9.42
C GLY A 360 -8.87 11.43 -8.86
N ARG A 361 -8.67 12.57 -8.21
CA ARG A 361 -9.65 13.50 -7.58
C ARG A 361 -10.25 13.05 -6.24
N VAL A 362 -9.61 12.20 -5.44
CA VAL A 362 -10.16 11.79 -4.13
C VAL A 362 -10.33 12.98 -3.16
N GLY A 363 -11.42 12.98 -2.42
CA GLY A 363 -11.66 13.94 -1.35
C GLY A 363 -12.99 13.67 -0.66
N THR A 364 -13.09 14.03 0.61
CA THR A 364 -14.25 13.74 1.47
C THR A 364 -15.55 14.23 0.83
N MET A 365 -15.56 15.49 0.41
CA MET A 365 -16.70 16.17 -0.22
C MET A 365 -16.96 15.75 -1.68
N ARG A 366 -16.16 14.84 -2.26
CA ARG A 366 -16.42 14.23 -3.57
C ARG A 366 -16.87 12.77 -3.40
N THR A 367 -16.05 11.98 -2.71
CA THR A 367 -16.17 10.53 -2.64
C THR A 367 -17.34 10.08 -1.77
N LEU A 368 -17.57 10.71 -0.60
CA LEU A 368 -18.71 10.33 0.24
C LEU A 368 -20.08 10.64 -0.40
N PRO A 369 -20.29 11.79 -1.07
CA PRO A 369 -21.46 12.02 -1.90
C PRO A 369 -21.71 10.92 -2.93
N GLU A 370 -20.67 10.51 -3.69
CA GLU A 370 -20.77 9.44 -4.69
C GLU A 370 -21.14 8.11 -4.04
N MET A 371 -20.50 7.75 -2.91
CA MET A 371 -20.84 6.53 -2.17
C MET A 371 -22.28 6.54 -1.66
N ASN A 372 -22.76 7.64 -1.06
CA ASN A 372 -24.13 7.76 -0.58
C ASN A 372 -25.14 7.61 -1.72
N MET A 373 -24.94 8.36 -2.81
CA MET A 373 -25.81 8.29 -3.98
C MET A 373 -25.77 6.91 -4.63
N THR A 374 -24.62 6.25 -4.71
CA THR A 374 -24.47 4.96 -5.38
C THR A 374 -24.99 3.80 -4.52
N TYR A 375 -24.67 3.77 -3.23
CA TYR A 375 -24.93 2.62 -2.37
C TYR A 375 -26.15 2.80 -1.46
N GLY A 376 -26.79 3.97 -1.44
CA GLY A 376 -27.99 4.22 -0.63
C GLY A 376 -27.72 4.32 0.88
N CYS A 377 -26.46 4.51 1.27
CA CYS A 377 -26.07 4.87 2.63
C CYS A 377 -26.22 6.39 2.85
N GLN A 378 -26.16 6.80 4.12
CA GLN A 378 -26.22 8.20 4.53
C GLN A 378 -25.05 8.56 5.45
N ILE A 379 -23.83 8.48 4.92
CA ILE A 379 -22.61 8.83 5.65
C ILE A 379 -22.43 10.36 5.59
N PRO A 380 -22.25 11.07 6.73
CA PRO A 380 -22.01 12.52 6.72
C PRO A 380 -20.77 12.87 5.90
N ILE A 381 -20.90 13.87 5.01
CA ILE A 381 -19.88 14.14 3.98
C ILE A 381 -18.86 15.21 4.38
N ASP A 382 -19.09 15.91 5.50
CA ASP A 382 -18.31 17.06 5.98
C ASP A 382 -17.17 16.68 6.94
N ASN A 383 -17.02 15.39 7.26
CA ASN A 383 -15.99 14.89 8.16
C ASN A 383 -15.01 13.96 7.43
N PRO A 384 -13.72 14.36 7.25
CA PRO A 384 -12.74 13.53 6.56
C PRO A 384 -12.45 12.20 7.24
N LYS A 385 -12.76 12.07 8.55
CA LYS A 385 -12.68 10.81 9.29
C LYS A 385 -13.56 9.73 8.68
N ASN A 386 -14.72 10.08 8.14
CA ASN A 386 -15.66 9.10 7.60
C ASN A 386 -15.08 8.43 6.35
N LEU A 387 -14.51 9.21 5.42
CA LEU A 387 -13.83 8.67 4.25
C LEU A 387 -12.58 7.89 4.66
N ALA A 388 -11.76 8.46 5.55
CA ALA A 388 -10.54 7.81 6.03
C ALA A 388 -10.82 6.46 6.72
N SER A 389 -11.89 6.35 7.50
CA SER A 389 -12.27 5.10 8.16
C SER A 389 -12.60 3.99 7.17
N ILE A 390 -13.20 4.34 6.02
CA ILE A 390 -13.48 3.38 4.95
C ILE A 390 -12.18 2.95 4.28
N LEU A 391 -11.35 3.92 3.86
CA LEU A 391 -10.09 3.64 3.16
C LEU A 391 -9.12 2.85 4.04
N TYR A 392 -8.86 3.33 5.25
CA TYR A 392 -7.90 2.73 6.17
C TYR A 392 -8.44 1.46 6.82
N GLY A 393 -9.76 1.27 6.87
CA GLY A 393 -10.37 0.01 7.32
C GLY A 393 -9.93 -1.20 6.49
N PHE A 394 -9.76 -1.03 5.17
CA PHE A 394 -9.20 -2.07 4.30
C PHE A 394 -7.72 -2.36 4.60
N LEU A 395 -6.93 -1.30 4.71
CA LEU A 395 -5.47 -1.39 4.87
C LEU A 395 -5.08 -1.93 6.25
N ARG A 396 -5.68 -1.38 7.31
CA ARG A 396 -5.46 -1.83 8.69
C ARG A 396 -5.96 -3.24 8.90
N GLY A 397 -7.14 -3.57 8.36
CA GLY A 397 -7.67 -4.93 8.42
C GLY A 397 -6.73 -5.95 7.78
N ALA A 398 -6.24 -5.67 6.56
CA ALA A 398 -5.28 -6.54 5.90
C ALA A 398 -3.97 -6.69 6.70
N ALA A 399 -3.45 -5.58 7.23
CA ALA A 399 -2.28 -5.56 8.10
C ALA A 399 -2.48 -6.41 9.37
N ARG A 400 -3.68 -6.36 9.98
CA ARG A 400 -4.05 -7.17 11.15
C ARG A 400 -4.04 -8.66 10.86
N GLN A 401 -4.59 -9.07 9.72
CA GLN A 401 -4.67 -10.48 9.35
C GLN A 401 -3.29 -11.12 9.12
N THR A 402 -2.32 -10.31 8.69
CA THR A 402 -1.03 -10.81 8.17
C THR A 402 0.17 -10.41 9.01
N ASN A 403 -0.02 -9.61 10.06
CA ASN A 403 1.05 -8.99 10.83
C ASN A 403 2.02 -8.14 9.96
N LYS A 404 1.54 -7.58 8.86
CA LYS A 404 2.30 -6.71 7.94
C LYS A 404 1.98 -5.23 8.15
N GLY A 405 2.68 -4.36 7.42
CA GLY A 405 2.50 -2.90 7.48
C GLY A 405 1.42 -2.39 6.51
N TRP A 406 1.12 -1.10 6.62
CA TRP A 406 0.32 -0.38 5.63
C TRP A 406 0.71 1.09 5.57
N GLY A 407 0.20 1.81 4.57
CA GLY A 407 0.40 3.24 4.43
C GLY A 407 -0.51 3.90 3.41
N MET A 408 -0.21 5.15 3.08
CA MET A 408 -0.96 5.95 2.13
C MET A 408 -0.06 6.89 1.36
N SER A 409 -0.53 7.35 0.21
CA SER A 409 0.13 8.40 -0.54
C SER A 409 -0.80 9.59 -0.77
N ILE A 410 -0.21 10.72 -1.17
CA ILE A 410 -0.92 11.93 -1.61
C ILE A 410 -0.61 12.16 -3.08
N TYR A 411 -1.67 12.39 -3.85
CA TYR A 411 -1.60 12.75 -5.27
C TYR A 411 -2.08 14.19 -5.44
N GLY A 412 -1.64 14.85 -6.52
CA GLY A 412 -2.02 16.20 -6.92
C GLY A 412 -3.52 16.41 -7.15
N GLN A 413 -4.33 15.36 -7.09
CA GLN A 413 -5.79 15.46 -7.15
C GLN A 413 -6.49 15.22 -5.82
N VAL A 414 -5.76 14.86 -4.76
CA VAL A 414 -6.33 14.81 -3.41
C VAL A 414 -6.80 16.21 -3.01
N HIS A 415 -8.00 16.31 -2.45
CA HIS A 415 -8.52 17.57 -1.94
C HIS A 415 -7.56 18.15 -0.90
N ARG A 416 -7.04 19.35 -1.17
CA ARG A 416 -5.93 19.96 -0.39
C ARG A 416 -6.25 20.10 1.09
N ALA A 417 -7.50 20.42 1.42
CA ALA A 417 -7.92 20.58 2.81
C ALA A 417 -7.87 19.26 3.60
N ASP A 418 -7.94 18.11 2.91
CA ASP A 418 -7.94 16.80 3.55
C ASP A 418 -6.51 16.28 3.74
N ALA A 419 -5.58 16.65 2.85
CA ALA A 419 -4.26 16.01 2.74
C ALA A 419 -3.43 16.00 4.05
N PHE A 420 -3.38 17.12 4.78
CA PHE A 420 -2.65 17.20 6.06
C PHE A 420 -3.29 16.31 7.14
N TRP A 421 -4.61 16.36 7.24
CA TRP A 421 -5.36 15.62 8.24
C TRP A 421 -5.33 14.11 7.97
N LEU A 422 -5.46 13.70 6.71
CA LEU A 422 -5.41 12.29 6.31
C LEU A 422 -4.07 11.63 6.69
N GLN A 423 -2.94 12.30 6.48
CA GLN A 423 -1.62 11.75 6.83
C GLN A 423 -1.44 11.58 8.35
N THR A 424 -1.78 12.60 9.13
CA THR A 424 -1.65 12.54 10.60
C THR A 424 -2.61 11.51 11.20
N HIS A 425 -3.84 11.44 10.69
CA HIS A 425 -4.80 10.42 11.11
C HIS A 425 -4.35 8.99 10.73
N ALA A 426 -3.77 8.80 9.55
CA ALA A 426 -3.21 7.50 9.16
C ALA A 426 -2.07 7.08 10.09
N TYR A 427 -1.19 8.01 10.48
CA TYR A 427 -0.11 7.76 11.43
C TYR A 427 -0.66 7.27 12.79
N ASP A 428 -1.70 7.93 13.29
CA ASP A 428 -2.36 7.59 14.56
C ASP A 428 -3.04 6.21 14.50
N LEU A 429 -3.40 5.74 13.31
CA LEU A 429 -3.95 4.40 13.09
C LEU A 429 -2.89 3.33 12.79
N GLY A 430 -1.60 3.69 12.81
CA GLY A 430 -0.48 2.76 12.67
C GLY A 430 0.08 2.63 11.25
N ALA A 431 -0.22 3.57 10.34
CA ALA A 431 0.46 3.63 9.05
C ALA A 431 1.97 3.85 9.22
N ARG A 432 2.76 3.25 8.32
CA ARG A 432 4.22 3.29 8.32
C ARG A 432 4.82 3.83 7.03
N HIS A 433 4.02 3.95 5.97
CA HIS A 433 4.49 4.40 4.66
C HIS A 433 3.67 5.62 4.23
N PHE A 434 4.37 6.69 3.87
CA PHE A 434 3.81 7.97 3.46
C PHE A 434 4.56 8.46 2.23
N HIS A 435 3.85 8.55 1.12
CA HIS A 435 4.48 8.88 -0.15
C HIS A 435 3.73 9.98 -0.89
N TYR A 436 4.41 10.60 -1.85
CA TYR A 436 3.85 11.69 -2.66
C TYR A 436 4.06 11.35 -4.11
N TRP A 437 3.00 11.30 -4.91
CA TRP A 437 3.19 11.16 -6.36
C TRP A 437 3.60 12.51 -6.93
N ASP A 438 4.82 12.58 -7.45
CA ASP A 438 5.52 13.83 -7.75
C ASP A 438 5.77 14.01 -9.25
N ASN A 439 5.21 13.13 -10.08
CA ASN A 439 5.31 13.23 -11.52
C ASN A 439 3.91 13.09 -12.16
N TYR A 440 3.82 13.33 -13.46
CA TYR A 440 2.62 13.08 -14.27
C TYR A 440 1.37 13.94 -13.96
N GLN A 441 1.15 14.96 -14.79
CA GLN A 441 -0.12 15.68 -14.95
C GLN A 441 -0.84 15.96 -13.61
N LEU A 442 -2.13 15.64 -13.54
CA LEU A 442 -2.95 15.93 -12.37
C LEU A 442 -2.52 15.12 -11.13
N ALA A 443 -1.79 14.02 -11.29
CA ALA A 443 -1.31 13.19 -10.20
C ALA A 443 -0.14 13.83 -9.42
N CYS A 444 0.57 14.79 -10.03
CA CYS A 444 1.74 15.43 -9.44
C CYS A 444 1.38 16.36 -8.26
N VAL A 445 1.97 16.08 -7.11
CA VAL A 445 2.09 17.00 -5.97
C VAL A 445 3.36 17.86 -6.18
N PRO A 446 3.25 19.19 -6.26
CA PRO A 446 4.43 20.04 -6.44
C PRO A 446 5.43 19.96 -5.29
N TYR A 447 6.72 20.15 -5.59
CA TYR A 447 7.83 20.00 -4.66
C TYR A 447 7.66 20.81 -3.36
N ASN A 448 7.35 22.11 -3.42
CA ASN A 448 7.06 22.90 -2.22
C ASN A 448 5.87 22.37 -1.39
N GLU A 449 4.85 21.79 -2.04
CA GLU A 449 3.72 21.17 -1.34
C GLU A 449 4.15 19.87 -0.64
N ILE A 450 5.01 19.06 -1.28
CA ILE A 450 5.63 17.87 -0.68
C ILE A 450 6.41 18.25 0.58
N LEU A 451 7.24 19.28 0.53
CA LEU A 451 8.01 19.74 1.68
C LEU A 451 7.10 20.22 2.82
N ALA A 452 6.03 20.95 2.51
CA ALA A 452 5.06 21.40 3.51
C ALA A 452 4.33 20.23 4.19
N LEU A 453 3.87 19.25 3.41
CA LEU A 453 3.21 18.04 3.93
C LEU A 453 4.16 17.21 4.80
N SER A 454 5.41 17.05 4.34
CA SER A 454 6.45 16.29 5.05
C SER A 454 6.83 16.93 6.38
N ARG A 455 6.95 18.27 6.43
CA ARG A 455 7.23 19.01 7.67
C ARG A 455 6.09 18.83 8.69
N ASN A 456 4.84 18.94 8.24
CA ASN A 456 3.68 18.74 9.11
C ASN A 456 3.62 17.31 9.67
N LEU A 457 3.76 16.30 8.79
CA LEU A 457 3.75 14.91 9.21
C LEU A 457 4.91 14.60 10.16
N SER A 458 6.12 15.08 9.85
CA SER A 458 7.29 14.88 10.70
C SER A 458 7.14 15.55 12.05
N ALA A 459 6.59 16.75 12.13
CA ALA A 459 6.28 17.39 13.42
C ALA A 459 5.30 16.55 14.25
N HIS A 460 4.26 15.99 13.61
CA HIS A 460 3.30 15.10 14.27
C HIS A 460 3.98 13.82 14.79
N VAL A 461 4.83 13.19 13.98
CA VAL A 461 5.63 12.00 14.36
C VAL A 461 6.51 12.30 15.57
N GLU A 462 7.24 13.41 15.58
CA GLU A 462 8.13 13.78 16.70
C GLU A 462 7.34 14.07 17.99
N SER A 463 6.10 14.56 17.88
CA SER A 463 5.22 14.76 19.04
C SER A 463 4.53 13.49 19.53
N HIS A 464 4.49 12.42 18.72
CA HIS A 464 3.85 11.14 19.04
C HIS A 464 4.76 9.91 18.78
N PRO A 465 6.02 9.90 19.26
CA PRO A 465 7.04 8.95 18.80
C PRO A 465 6.82 7.50 19.27
N HIS A 466 6.09 7.29 20.36
CA HIS A 466 5.92 5.99 20.99
C HIS A 466 4.58 5.36 20.61
N ARG A 467 4.58 4.57 19.54
CA ARG A 467 3.40 3.84 19.04
C ARG A 467 3.46 2.36 19.39
N ASN A 468 2.36 1.81 19.90
CA ASN A 468 2.17 0.36 19.99
C ASN A 468 1.48 -0.13 18.72
N LEU A 469 2.26 -0.48 17.70
CA LEU A 469 1.74 -0.89 16.40
C LEU A 469 0.82 -2.12 16.47
N ASP A 470 1.05 -3.04 17.40
CA ASP A 470 0.19 -4.22 17.57
C ASP A 470 -1.19 -3.83 18.10
N LYS A 471 -1.25 -2.92 19.08
CA LYS A 471 -2.52 -2.35 19.58
C LYS A 471 -3.23 -1.54 18.50
N LEU A 472 -2.52 -0.68 17.77
CA LEU A 472 -3.11 0.14 16.71
C LEU A 472 -3.71 -0.72 15.59
N ARG A 473 -3.00 -1.77 15.21
CA ARG A 473 -3.46 -2.73 14.21
C ARG A 473 -4.67 -3.54 14.68
N ALA A 474 -4.75 -3.85 15.97
CA ALA A 474 -5.87 -4.55 16.59
C ALA A 474 -6.99 -3.62 17.08
N ALA A 475 -6.96 -2.32 16.77
CA ALA A 475 -7.87 -1.33 17.34
C ALA A 475 -9.33 -1.47 16.89
N ALA A 476 -9.60 -2.20 15.80
CA ALA A 476 -10.95 -2.44 15.32
C ALA A 476 -11.70 -3.46 16.19
N GLU A 477 -12.91 -3.12 16.59
CA GLU A 477 -13.80 -4.02 17.33
C GLU A 477 -14.68 -4.83 16.37
N ILE A 478 -14.95 -4.29 15.18
CA ILE A 478 -15.84 -4.89 14.17
C ILE A 478 -15.01 -5.24 12.93
N VAL A 479 -15.34 -6.34 12.27
CA VAL A 479 -14.89 -6.60 10.90
C VAL A 479 -16.09 -6.79 9.98
N ILE A 480 -16.07 -6.13 8.81
CA ILE A 480 -17.08 -6.27 7.77
C ILE A 480 -16.44 -6.95 6.56
N LEU A 481 -16.91 -8.16 6.28
CA LEU A 481 -16.48 -9.04 5.21
C LEU A 481 -17.48 -8.94 4.05
N PHE A 482 -16.98 -8.96 2.81
CA PHE A 482 -17.81 -8.96 1.62
C PHE A 482 -17.20 -9.85 0.53
N PRO A 483 -17.97 -10.29 -0.48
CA PRO A 483 -17.54 -11.36 -1.37
C PRO A 483 -16.28 -10.99 -2.17
N PRO A 484 -15.32 -11.92 -2.33
CA PRO A 484 -14.11 -11.68 -3.12
C PRO A 484 -14.42 -11.18 -4.54
N GLY A 485 -13.66 -10.20 -4.99
CA GLY A 485 -13.83 -9.57 -6.30
C GLY A 485 -14.81 -8.40 -6.33
N TYR A 486 -15.63 -8.17 -5.31
CA TYR A 486 -16.34 -6.89 -5.18
C TYR A 486 -15.35 -5.81 -4.73
N ASN A 487 -15.46 -4.58 -5.21
CA ASN A 487 -14.55 -3.51 -4.81
C ASN A 487 -15.20 -2.12 -4.94
N LEU A 488 -14.42 -1.08 -4.68
CA LEU A 488 -14.88 0.31 -4.72
C LEU A 488 -14.74 0.99 -6.09
N GLY A 489 -14.39 0.24 -7.14
CA GLY A 489 -14.04 0.79 -8.45
C GLY A 489 -12.57 1.21 -8.57
N HIS A 490 -12.28 2.31 -9.28
CA HIS A 490 -10.93 2.84 -9.54
C HIS A 490 -10.86 4.39 -9.36
N VAL A 491 -10.45 5.16 -10.39
CA VAL A 491 -10.32 6.64 -10.44
C VAL A 491 -11.55 7.37 -9.89
N GLU A 492 -12.72 6.76 -10.04
CA GLU A 492 -14.00 7.28 -9.56
C GLU A 492 -14.52 6.33 -8.48
N MET A 493 -13.82 6.31 -7.35
CA MET A 493 -14.17 5.49 -6.20
C MET A 493 -15.59 5.79 -5.73
N GLY A 494 -16.42 4.77 -5.55
CA GLY A 494 -17.82 4.95 -5.18
C GLY A 494 -18.76 5.24 -6.36
N ARG A 495 -18.28 5.08 -7.61
CA ARG A 495 -19.10 5.06 -8.82
C ARG A 495 -19.83 3.73 -8.98
N GLY A 496 -20.95 3.72 -9.70
CA GLY A 496 -21.82 2.56 -9.93
C GLY A 496 -21.25 1.40 -10.76
N ASN A 497 -19.93 1.17 -10.75
CA ASN A 497 -19.32 -0.05 -11.29
C ASN A 497 -18.17 -0.59 -10.43
N LEU A 498 -17.96 -1.91 -10.53
CA LEU A 498 -16.84 -2.59 -9.91
C LEU A 498 -15.65 -2.62 -10.87
N TRP A 499 -14.44 -2.63 -10.34
CA TRP A 499 -13.16 -2.64 -11.06
C TRP A 499 -12.96 -1.47 -12.05
N GLY A 500 -13.82 -0.45 -12.06
CA GLY A 500 -13.77 0.58 -13.10
C GLY A 500 -14.12 0.04 -14.49
N LEU A 501 -14.93 -1.02 -14.56
CA LEU A 501 -15.40 -1.68 -15.80
C LEU A 501 -16.91 -1.52 -15.92
N GLY A 502 -17.39 -0.94 -17.03
CA GLY A 502 -18.83 -0.73 -17.22
C GLY A 502 -19.65 -2.02 -17.27
N GLU A 503 -19.02 -3.10 -17.73
CA GLU A 503 -19.61 -4.44 -17.78
C GLU A 503 -19.88 -5.04 -16.38
N LEU A 504 -19.26 -4.48 -15.34
CA LEU A 504 -19.50 -4.80 -13.92
C LEU A 504 -20.27 -3.68 -13.21
N ASN A 505 -21.26 -3.10 -13.88
CA ASN A 505 -22.13 -2.10 -13.30
C ASN A 505 -23.06 -2.67 -12.20
N LEU A 506 -23.50 -1.82 -11.28
CA LEU A 506 -24.23 -2.27 -10.09
C LEU A 506 -25.65 -2.80 -10.35
N GLU A 507 -26.21 -2.60 -11.55
CA GLU A 507 -27.55 -3.10 -11.89
C GLU A 507 -27.56 -4.53 -12.42
N ARG A 508 -26.38 -5.10 -12.63
CA ARG A 508 -26.20 -6.48 -13.08
C ARG A 508 -26.41 -7.48 -11.95
N HIS A 509 -26.98 -8.63 -12.28
CA HIS A 509 -27.20 -9.71 -11.33
C HIS A 509 -25.97 -10.62 -11.21
N ASN A 510 -25.73 -11.06 -9.98
CA ASN A 510 -24.77 -12.12 -9.68
C ASN A 510 -25.40 -13.52 -9.90
N ARG A 511 -24.63 -14.56 -9.60
CA ARG A 511 -25.05 -15.96 -9.73
C ARG A 511 -26.23 -16.36 -8.84
N GLU A 512 -26.50 -15.61 -7.77
CA GLU A 512 -27.63 -15.81 -6.86
C GLU A 512 -28.89 -15.05 -7.33
N GLY A 513 -28.84 -14.39 -8.49
CA GLY A 513 -29.93 -13.57 -9.00
C GLY A 513 -30.10 -12.25 -8.24
N VAL A 514 -29.08 -11.81 -7.51
CA VAL A 514 -29.09 -10.55 -6.73
C VAL A 514 -28.24 -9.51 -7.45
N LYS A 515 -28.71 -8.27 -7.49
CA LYS A 515 -27.94 -7.16 -8.08
C LYS A 515 -26.66 -6.89 -7.27
N TYR A 516 -25.56 -6.58 -7.95
CA TYR A 516 -24.35 -6.12 -7.27
C TYR A 516 -24.61 -4.89 -6.38
N ARG A 517 -25.57 -4.02 -6.75
CA ARG A 517 -26.00 -2.89 -5.90
C ARG A 517 -26.47 -3.35 -4.52
N THR A 518 -27.26 -4.41 -4.43
CA THR A 518 -27.81 -4.89 -3.16
C THR A 518 -26.69 -5.36 -2.22
N VAL A 519 -25.73 -6.11 -2.75
CA VAL A 519 -24.55 -6.57 -1.99
C VAL A 519 -23.75 -5.35 -1.48
N MET A 520 -23.43 -4.40 -2.36
CA MET A 520 -22.67 -3.21 -1.97
C MET A 520 -23.45 -2.28 -1.03
N GLN A 521 -24.77 -2.15 -1.21
CA GLN A 521 -25.64 -1.40 -0.31
C GLN A 521 -25.62 -1.97 1.10
N ASN A 522 -25.70 -3.30 1.24
CA ASN A 522 -25.59 -3.95 2.55
C ASN A 522 -24.24 -3.67 3.21
N PHE A 523 -23.15 -3.80 2.45
CA PHE A 523 -21.81 -3.50 2.91
C PHE A 523 -21.66 -2.06 3.43
N PHE A 524 -22.10 -1.08 2.63
CA PHE A 524 -22.00 0.34 3.02
C PHE A 524 -22.99 0.76 4.11
N THR A 525 -24.11 0.06 4.27
CA THR A 525 -25.05 0.31 5.37
C THR A 525 -24.47 -0.15 6.71
N GLU A 526 -23.75 -1.28 6.75
CA GLU A 526 -23.04 -1.72 7.96
C GLU A 526 -21.83 -0.83 8.29
N ILE A 527 -21.13 -0.30 7.28
CA ILE A 527 -20.14 0.77 7.46
C ILE A 527 -20.77 2.01 8.08
N GLU A 528 -21.89 2.49 7.51
CA GLU A 528 -22.64 3.63 8.04
C GLU A 528 -23.01 3.41 9.51
N ARG A 529 -23.45 2.18 9.85
CA ARG A 529 -23.78 1.80 11.23
C ARG A 529 -22.58 1.92 12.15
N ALA A 530 -21.43 1.35 11.78
CA ALA A 530 -20.22 1.40 12.59
C ALA A 530 -19.73 2.86 12.79
N ILE A 531 -19.76 3.69 11.74
CA ILE A 531 -19.44 5.12 11.81
C ILE A 531 -20.35 5.84 12.82
N ARG A 532 -21.67 5.61 12.74
CA ARG A 532 -22.66 6.26 13.61
C ARG A 532 -22.55 5.82 15.07
N LEU A 533 -22.14 4.59 15.32
CA LEU A 533 -21.85 4.08 16.66
C LEU A 533 -20.50 4.59 17.21
N GLY A 534 -19.67 5.21 16.37
CA GLY A 534 -18.32 5.63 16.75
C GLY A 534 -17.36 4.46 17.00
N VAL A 535 -17.65 3.28 16.45
CA VAL A 535 -16.87 2.05 16.66
C VAL A 535 -15.87 1.88 15.52
N ALA A 536 -14.63 1.52 15.84
CA ALA A 536 -13.61 1.23 14.84
C ALA A 536 -13.88 -0.12 14.15
N PHE A 537 -13.79 -0.14 12.83
CA PHE A 537 -14.07 -1.31 12.01
C PHE A 537 -12.98 -1.57 10.95
N ASP A 538 -12.71 -2.84 10.67
CA ASP A 538 -11.89 -3.30 9.55
C ASP A 538 -12.77 -3.80 8.40
N LEU A 539 -12.26 -3.72 7.17
CA LEU A 539 -12.95 -4.13 5.96
C LEU A 539 -12.10 -5.14 5.19
N LEU A 540 -12.66 -6.28 4.79
CA LEU A 540 -11.89 -7.33 4.10
C LEU A 540 -12.75 -8.07 3.08
N TRP A 541 -12.11 -8.60 2.03
CA TRP A 541 -12.72 -9.73 1.32
C TRP A 541 -12.89 -10.92 2.26
N ASP A 542 -14.02 -11.63 2.14
CA ASP A 542 -14.27 -12.87 2.85
C ASP A 542 -13.44 -14.00 2.22
N LEU A 543 -12.17 -14.04 2.59
CA LEU A 543 -11.23 -15.07 2.17
C LEU A 543 -11.23 -16.25 3.17
N PRO A 544 -10.83 -17.45 2.73
CA PRO A 544 -10.52 -18.54 3.65
C PRO A 544 -9.43 -18.13 4.66
N GLU A 545 -9.43 -18.77 5.83
CA GLU A 545 -8.34 -18.71 6.82
C GLU A 545 -8.11 -17.35 7.51
N LEU A 546 -9.06 -16.41 7.40
CA LEU A 546 -9.02 -15.17 8.18
C LEU A 546 -9.07 -15.44 9.69
N LYS A 547 -8.25 -14.72 10.44
CA LYS A 547 -8.21 -14.75 11.91
C LYS A 547 -9.20 -13.72 12.46
N LEU A 548 -10.40 -14.19 12.78
CA LEU A 548 -11.52 -13.34 13.19
C LEU A 548 -11.76 -13.26 14.70
N SER A 549 -11.11 -14.12 15.50
CA SER A 549 -11.35 -14.24 16.95
C SER A 549 -11.02 -13.01 17.78
N GLY A 550 -10.27 -12.05 17.24
CA GLY A 550 -9.96 -10.80 17.93
C GLY A 550 -10.99 -9.69 17.75
N TYR A 551 -12.02 -9.90 16.92
CA TYR A 551 -13.11 -8.92 16.74
C TYR A 551 -14.26 -9.26 17.68
N ARG A 552 -14.89 -8.25 18.27
CA ARG A 552 -16.13 -8.43 19.04
C ARG A 552 -17.27 -8.89 18.15
N GLU A 553 -17.32 -8.36 16.92
CA GLU A 553 -18.39 -8.59 15.97
C GLU A 553 -17.83 -8.86 14.58
N VAL A 554 -18.30 -9.93 13.94
CA VAL A 554 -17.98 -10.29 12.55
C VAL A 554 -19.23 -10.18 11.72
N ILE A 555 -19.18 -9.35 10.67
CA ILE A 555 -20.32 -9.10 9.78
C ILE A 555 -19.93 -9.60 8.39
N ARG A 556 -20.66 -10.58 7.87
CA ARG A 556 -20.41 -11.16 6.54
C ARG A 556 -21.56 -10.83 5.60
N ILE A 557 -21.26 -10.01 4.60
CA ILE A 557 -22.15 -9.70 3.49
C ILE A 557 -22.08 -10.84 2.48
N ARG A 558 -23.23 -11.46 2.20
CA ARG A 558 -23.33 -12.62 1.32
C ARG A 558 -23.77 -12.21 -0.09
N GLU A 559 -23.42 -13.02 -1.08
CA GLU A 559 -23.85 -12.78 -2.47
C GLU A 559 -25.35 -12.92 -2.67
N ASP A 560 -26.02 -13.74 -1.86
CA ASP A 560 -27.48 -13.90 -1.84
C ASP A 560 -28.22 -12.67 -1.27
N GLY A 561 -27.51 -11.58 -0.95
CA GLY A 561 -28.08 -10.35 -0.43
C GLY A 561 -28.38 -10.38 1.07
N LYS A 562 -28.06 -11.48 1.77
CA LYS A 562 -28.22 -11.58 3.22
C LYS A 562 -26.99 -11.05 3.97
N VAL A 563 -27.17 -10.79 5.25
CA VAL A 563 -26.10 -10.36 6.16
C VAL A 563 -26.05 -11.31 7.34
N GLU A 564 -24.92 -11.98 7.49
CA GLU A 564 -24.64 -12.85 8.63
C GLU A 564 -23.84 -12.06 9.67
N VAL A 565 -24.26 -12.09 10.92
CA VAL A 565 -23.58 -11.41 12.03
C VAL A 565 -23.25 -12.44 13.09
N THR A 566 -21.98 -12.51 13.47
CA THR A 566 -21.50 -13.32 14.59
C THR A 566 -21.02 -12.41 15.72
N GLU A 567 -21.60 -12.58 16.91
CA GLU A 567 -21.23 -11.88 18.14
C GLU A 567 -21.38 -12.86 19.33
N ASN A 568 -20.39 -12.93 20.23
CA ASN A 568 -20.38 -13.85 21.38
C ASN A 568 -20.65 -15.33 21.00
N ASP A 569 -20.07 -15.80 19.90
CA ASP A 569 -20.28 -17.14 19.31
C ASP A 569 -21.71 -17.43 18.82
N GLU A 570 -22.62 -16.46 18.88
CA GLU A 570 -23.95 -16.54 18.30
C GLU A 570 -23.95 -15.95 16.89
N THR A 571 -24.51 -16.70 15.94
CA THR A 571 -24.64 -16.27 14.54
C THR A 571 -26.10 -16.04 14.19
N VAL A 572 -26.41 -14.83 13.72
CA VAL A 572 -27.74 -14.43 13.26
C VAL A 572 -27.69 -14.07 11.79
N LEU A 573 -28.62 -14.63 11.01
CA LEU A 573 -28.78 -14.32 9.59
C LEU A 573 -29.92 -13.31 9.42
N TYR A 574 -29.60 -12.17 8.82
CA TYR A 574 -30.54 -11.10 8.47
C TYR A 574 -30.82 -11.12 6.97
N GLU A 575 -32.04 -10.75 6.57
CA GLU A 575 -32.43 -10.61 5.17
C GLU A 575 -31.74 -9.42 4.45
N GLY A 576 -31.06 -8.56 5.21
CA GLY A 576 -30.29 -7.42 4.69
C GLY A 576 -29.53 -6.72 5.83
N ALA A 577 -28.82 -5.63 5.50
CA ALA A 577 -28.05 -4.89 6.49
C ALA A 577 -28.92 -4.22 7.57
N ARG A 578 -28.37 -4.12 8.78
CA ARG A 578 -29.00 -3.42 9.90
C ARG A 578 -28.86 -1.93 9.69
N THR A 579 -29.96 -1.28 9.34
CA THR A 579 -29.98 0.16 9.07
C THR A 579 -29.81 0.94 10.37
N PRO A 580 -28.82 1.83 10.48
CA PRO A 580 -28.64 2.64 11.69
C PRO A 580 -29.67 3.76 11.81
N THR A 581 -29.75 4.37 12.98
CA THR A 581 -30.50 5.62 13.15
C THR A 581 -29.90 6.73 12.28
N ARG A 582 -30.68 7.18 11.29
CA ARG A 582 -30.31 8.23 10.34
C ARG A 582 -30.66 9.62 10.87
N PRO A 583 -30.05 10.69 10.32
CA PRO A 583 -30.26 12.05 10.80
C PRO A 583 -31.71 12.47 10.61
N THR A 584 -32.26 13.20 11.57
CA THR A 584 -33.58 13.82 11.43
C THR A 584 -33.58 14.90 10.35
N GLY A 585 -34.74 15.22 9.80
CA GLY A 585 -34.95 16.28 8.82
C GLY A 585 -35.40 15.75 7.45
N ILE A 586 -35.79 16.67 6.59
CA ILE A 586 -36.36 16.38 5.28
C ILE A 586 -35.21 16.14 4.30
N PRO A 587 -35.14 14.98 3.61
CA PRO A 587 -34.17 14.76 2.54
C PRO A 587 -34.43 15.71 1.36
N PRO A 588 -33.45 15.95 0.47
CA PRO A 588 -33.73 16.65 -0.78
C PRO A 588 -34.76 15.87 -1.61
N THR A 589 -35.48 16.55 -2.51
CA THR A 589 -36.31 15.90 -3.52
C THR A 589 -35.66 16.04 -4.89
N LEU A 590 -35.91 15.07 -5.76
CA LEU A 590 -35.44 15.05 -7.14
C LEU A 590 -36.60 14.59 -8.02
N THR A 591 -36.89 15.33 -9.09
CA THR A 591 -37.74 14.86 -10.19
C THR A 591 -36.95 14.93 -11.48
N VAL A 592 -37.20 14.01 -12.40
CA VAL A 592 -36.52 13.99 -13.71
C VAL A 592 -37.55 14.06 -14.81
N ASP A 593 -37.28 14.87 -15.82
CA ASP A 593 -38.01 14.90 -17.08
C ASP A 593 -37.05 14.57 -18.22
N VAL A 594 -37.51 13.76 -19.18
CA VAL A 594 -36.71 13.35 -20.34
C VAL A 594 -37.47 13.68 -21.60
N SER A 595 -36.77 14.31 -22.55
CA SER A 595 -37.29 14.62 -23.88
C SER A 595 -36.33 14.08 -24.95
N VAL A 596 -36.92 13.47 -25.99
CA VAL A 596 -36.20 12.92 -27.14
C VAL A 596 -36.67 13.68 -28.38
N PRO A 597 -35.89 14.63 -28.92
CA PRO A 597 -36.24 15.33 -30.15
C PRO A 597 -36.31 14.34 -31.32
N HIS A 598 -37.34 14.48 -32.16
CA HIS A 598 -37.51 13.65 -33.35
C HIS A 598 -36.53 14.11 -34.45
N SER A 599 -35.28 13.65 -34.40
CA SER A 599 -34.24 13.93 -35.40
C SER A 599 -33.73 12.63 -36.04
N LYS A 600 -33.55 12.62 -37.36
CA LYS A 600 -33.42 11.41 -38.21
C LYS A 600 -32.03 10.74 -38.27
N THR A 601 -31.02 11.23 -37.55
CA THR A 601 -29.65 10.66 -37.69
C THR A 601 -28.95 10.32 -36.38
N LEU A 602 -29.27 11.03 -35.29
CA LEU A 602 -28.84 10.72 -33.91
C LEU A 602 -29.96 11.13 -32.94
N LEU A 603 -30.35 10.22 -32.05
CA LEU A 603 -31.32 10.52 -30.98
C LEU A 603 -30.55 11.16 -29.83
N GLU A 604 -30.47 12.47 -29.89
CA GLU A 604 -30.11 13.30 -28.75
C GLU A 604 -31.22 13.19 -27.69
N VAL A 605 -30.84 13.05 -26.44
CA VAL A 605 -31.77 12.99 -25.31
C VAL A 605 -31.42 14.14 -24.39
N ARG A 606 -32.43 14.93 -24.05
CA ARG A 606 -32.33 16.00 -23.07
C ARG A 606 -33.01 15.55 -21.78
N ALA A 607 -32.26 15.50 -20.70
CA ALA A 607 -32.77 15.18 -19.37
C ALA A 607 -32.61 16.40 -18.44
N CYS A 608 -33.69 16.77 -17.76
CA CYS A 608 -33.72 17.85 -16.78
C CYS A 608 -34.10 17.28 -15.41
N GLY A 609 -33.23 17.47 -14.41
CA GLY A 609 -33.47 17.13 -13.02
C GLY A 609 -33.84 18.39 -12.23
N THR A 610 -35.00 18.40 -11.58
CA THR A 610 -35.37 19.46 -10.63
C THR A 610 -35.11 18.99 -9.21
N VAL A 611 -34.19 19.65 -8.53
CA VAL A 611 -33.76 19.34 -7.16
C VAL A 611 -34.30 20.39 -6.23
N THR A 612 -35.00 20.00 -5.17
CA THR A 612 -35.38 20.91 -4.08
C THR A 612 -34.61 20.54 -2.83
N GLU A 613 -33.91 21.51 -2.24
CA GLU A 613 -33.22 21.31 -0.97
C GLU A 613 -34.24 21.01 0.15
N GLY A 614 -33.88 20.05 1.00
CA GLY A 614 -34.66 19.71 2.19
C GLY A 614 -34.17 20.50 3.40
N SER A 615 -33.82 19.79 4.46
CA SER A 615 -33.29 20.40 5.69
C SER A 615 -31.80 20.74 5.64
N ALA A 616 -31.09 20.43 4.55
CA ALA A 616 -29.69 20.81 4.37
C ALA A 616 -29.37 21.03 2.88
N SER A 617 -28.28 21.77 2.61
CA SER A 617 -27.88 22.10 1.25
C SER A 617 -27.40 20.89 0.46
N VAL A 618 -27.70 20.88 -0.83
CA VAL A 618 -27.28 19.83 -1.77
C VAL A 618 -25.87 20.10 -2.25
N TYR A 619 -25.01 19.07 -2.18
CA TYR A 619 -23.63 19.19 -2.64
C TYR A 619 -23.10 17.90 -3.25
N TYR A 620 -22.68 18.00 -4.51
CA TYR A 620 -21.93 16.96 -5.21
C TYR A 620 -20.95 17.59 -6.20
N THR A 621 -19.72 17.10 -6.29
CA THR A 621 -18.72 17.55 -7.25
C THR A 621 -18.01 16.36 -7.90
N ARG A 622 -17.53 16.50 -9.14
CA ARG A 622 -16.58 15.56 -9.78
C ARG A 622 -15.11 15.87 -9.46
N GLY A 623 -14.86 16.82 -8.56
CA GLY A 623 -13.55 17.38 -8.27
C GLY A 623 -13.27 18.65 -9.09
N ALA A 624 -12.03 19.16 -8.98
CA ALA A 624 -11.63 20.39 -9.61
C ALA A 624 -11.73 20.34 -11.16
N ASP A 625 -12.19 21.44 -11.75
CA ASP A 625 -12.12 21.70 -13.19
C ASP A 625 -10.70 22.10 -13.63
N LYS A 626 -10.54 22.47 -14.91
CA LYS A 626 -9.23 22.86 -15.47
C LYS A 626 -8.62 24.11 -14.84
N SER A 627 -9.43 24.91 -14.14
CA SER A 627 -9.00 26.11 -13.42
C SER A 627 -8.75 25.85 -11.93
N GLY A 628 -8.90 24.60 -11.47
CA GLY A 628 -8.76 24.25 -10.07
C GLY A 628 -10.02 24.50 -9.23
N ILE A 629 -11.16 24.81 -9.86
CA ILE A 629 -12.40 25.17 -9.17
C ILE A 629 -13.27 23.93 -8.98
N TYR A 630 -13.74 23.72 -7.75
CA TYR A 630 -14.68 22.64 -7.42
C TYR A 630 -16.11 23.10 -7.67
N ASN A 631 -16.70 22.63 -8.78
CA ASN A 631 -18.06 22.96 -9.14
C ASN A 631 -19.06 22.00 -8.46
N ASN A 632 -20.12 22.55 -7.88
CA ASN A 632 -21.23 21.76 -7.35
C ASN A 632 -22.21 21.40 -8.48
N GLU A 633 -22.16 20.15 -8.92
CA GLU A 633 -22.93 19.58 -10.02
C GLU A 633 -24.34 19.14 -9.63
N VAL A 634 -24.61 19.02 -8.32
CA VAL A 634 -25.94 18.78 -7.72
C VAL A 634 -26.56 17.40 -8.03
N VAL A 635 -26.44 16.89 -9.26
CA VAL A 635 -27.03 15.61 -9.71
C VAL A 635 -25.97 14.70 -10.35
N LEU A 636 -25.98 13.44 -9.92
CA LEU A 636 -25.25 12.33 -10.51
C LEU A 636 -26.15 11.60 -11.51
N TRP A 637 -25.64 11.35 -12.72
CA TRP A 637 -26.37 10.79 -13.85
C TRP A 637 -25.71 9.52 -14.38
N GLU A 638 -26.47 8.43 -14.43
CA GLU A 638 -26.03 7.13 -14.94
C GLU A 638 -27.03 6.60 -15.96
N LEU A 639 -26.54 5.93 -16.99
CA LEU A 639 -27.35 5.33 -18.05
C LEU A 639 -27.00 3.85 -18.19
N PHE A 640 -28.03 3.02 -18.17
CA PHE A 640 -27.93 1.57 -18.33
C PHE A 640 -28.68 1.12 -19.59
N GLY A 641 -28.19 0.07 -20.24
CA GLY A 641 -28.87 -0.59 -21.36
C GLY A 641 -28.38 -0.20 -22.76
N PRO A 642 -28.94 -0.85 -23.81
CA PRO A 642 -30.07 -1.78 -23.75
C PRO A 642 -29.72 -3.19 -23.23
N GLU A 643 -28.46 -3.61 -23.27
CA GLU A 643 -28.02 -4.88 -22.70
C GLU A 643 -27.61 -4.72 -21.23
N GLU A 644 -27.54 -5.81 -20.46
CA GLU A 644 -27.26 -5.76 -19.01
C GLU A 644 -25.84 -5.24 -18.70
N GLU A 645 -24.87 -5.52 -19.56
CA GLU A 645 -23.49 -5.05 -19.43
C GLU A 645 -23.30 -3.57 -19.83
N ASP A 646 -24.31 -2.93 -20.43
CA ASP A 646 -24.20 -1.58 -20.95
C ASP A 646 -24.35 -0.54 -19.84
N TYR A 647 -23.30 0.26 -19.64
CA TYR A 647 -23.25 1.29 -18.62
C TYR A 647 -22.47 2.52 -19.07
N ARG A 648 -23.02 3.70 -18.78
CA ARG A 648 -22.38 5.01 -18.99
C ARG A 648 -22.60 5.90 -17.77
N PHE A 649 -21.56 6.64 -17.41
CA PHE A 649 -21.64 7.69 -16.40
C PHE A 649 -21.64 9.03 -17.10
N LEU A 650 -22.81 9.62 -17.14
CA LEU A 650 -23.06 10.72 -18.07
C LEU A 650 -22.36 11.99 -17.63
N ASN A 651 -22.17 12.24 -16.31
CA ASN A 651 -21.45 13.43 -15.86
C ASN A 651 -20.09 13.54 -16.54
N ARG A 652 -19.31 12.45 -16.66
CA ARG A 652 -17.99 12.46 -17.32
C ARG A 652 -18.03 12.75 -18.82
N GLU A 653 -19.11 12.37 -19.49
CA GLU A 653 -19.27 12.60 -20.92
C GLU A 653 -19.69 14.04 -21.24
N GLN A 654 -20.19 14.78 -20.24
CA GLN A 654 -20.57 16.18 -20.37
C GLN A 654 -19.39 17.11 -20.06
N PRO A 655 -18.96 17.96 -21.02
CA PRO A 655 -18.00 19.01 -20.74
C PRO A 655 -18.59 20.11 -19.84
N GLU A 656 -19.89 20.41 -20.01
CA GLU A 656 -20.62 21.42 -19.24
C GLU A 656 -21.99 20.87 -18.84
N ILE A 657 -22.37 21.06 -17.57
CA ILE A 657 -23.70 20.75 -17.04
C ILE A 657 -24.42 22.08 -16.85
N HIS A 658 -25.62 22.23 -17.40
CA HIS A 658 -26.39 23.46 -17.27
C HIS A 658 -27.11 23.45 -15.93
N ILE A 659 -26.79 24.41 -15.07
CA ILE A 659 -27.33 24.51 -13.72
C ILE A 659 -27.98 25.87 -13.54
N ASN A 660 -29.29 25.88 -13.24
CA ASN A 660 -30.05 27.08 -12.95
C ASN A 660 -30.56 27.02 -11.50
N ARG A 661 -30.13 27.96 -10.65
CA ARG A 661 -30.49 28.00 -9.23
C ARG A 661 -31.47 29.13 -8.94
N THR A 662 -32.64 28.78 -8.42
CA THR A 662 -33.68 29.71 -8.01
C THR A 662 -34.12 29.41 -6.58
N GLY A 663 -33.54 30.13 -5.61
CA GLY A 663 -33.80 29.87 -4.18
C GLY A 663 -33.32 28.47 -3.77
N SER A 664 -34.22 27.68 -3.16
CA SER A 664 -33.96 26.29 -2.75
C SER A 664 -34.16 25.27 -3.87
N VAL A 665 -34.52 25.71 -5.07
CA VAL A 665 -34.74 24.84 -6.24
C VAL A 665 -33.59 25.00 -7.21
N THR A 666 -33.06 23.89 -7.68
CA THR A 666 -32.02 23.84 -8.71
C THR A 666 -32.45 22.94 -9.86
N GLU A 667 -32.44 23.50 -11.07
CA GLU A 667 -32.64 22.73 -12.30
C GLU A 667 -31.26 22.35 -12.87
N VAL A 668 -31.09 21.07 -13.20
CA VAL A 668 -29.85 20.51 -13.73
C VAL A 668 -30.14 19.79 -15.03
N GLU A 669 -29.51 20.23 -16.12
CA GLU A 669 -29.76 19.71 -17.45
C GLU A 669 -28.51 19.11 -18.08
N ILE A 670 -28.69 17.93 -18.69
CA ILE A 670 -27.70 17.23 -19.50
C ILE A 670 -28.27 16.79 -20.84
N CYS A 671 -27.41 16.75 -21.86
CA CYS A 671 -27.75 16.27 -23.21
C CYS A 671 -26.82 15.13 -23.63
N PHE A 672 -27.35 13.96 -23.94
CA PHE A 672 -26.53 12.81 -24.33
C PHE A 672 -27.12 12.07 -25.53
N ARG A 673 -26.28 11.32 -26.23
CA ARG A 673 -26.68 10.60 -27.45
C ARG A 673 -26.89 9.11 -27.18
N LEU A 674 -27.90 8.55 -27.82
CA LEU A 674 -28.16 7.10 -27.86
C LEU A 674 -27.86 6.56 -29.26
N LYS A 675 -27.15 5.43 -29.34
CA LYS A 675 -26.65 4.85 -30.60
C LYS A 675 -27.39 3.59 -31.06
N ARG A 676 -28.05 2.89 -30.14
CA ARG A 676 -28.77 1.64 -30.41
C ARG A 676 -30.24 1.77 -30.05
N SER A 677 -31.09 1.05 -30.76
CA SER A 677 -32.46 0.81 -30.34
C SER A 677 -32.51 -0.08 -29.10
N GLY A 678 -33.61 0.01 -28.35
CA GLY A 678 -33.84 -0.76 -27.14
C GLY A 678 -34.24 0.13 -25.95
N ASP A 679 -34.39 -0.52 -24.80
CA ASP A 679 -34.80 0.14 -23.57
C ASP A 679 -33.59 0.53 -22.74
N TYR A 680 -33.46 1.84 -22.50
CA TYR A 680 -32.46 2.39 -21.60
C TYR A 680 -33.11 2.76 -20.28
N ARG A 681 -32.32 2.71 -19.21
CA ARG A 681 -32.70 3.19 -17.89
C ARG A 681 -31.76 4.32 -17.49
N LEU A 682 -32.30 5.53 -17.42
CA LEU A 682 -31.62 6.70 -16.88
C LEU A 682 -31.85 6.75 -15.37
N ARG A 683 -30.76 6.83 -14.62
CA ARG A 683 -30.75 7.03 -13.18
C ARG A 683 -30.21 8.43 -12.87
N ALA A 684 -30.93 9.17 -12.04
CA ALA A 684 -30.47 10.42 -11.48
C ALA A 684 -30.43 10.31 -9.96
N ALA A 685 -29.41 10.85 -9.31
CA ALA A 685 -29.30 10.87 -7.86
C ALA A 685 -28.76 12.22 -7.37
N THR A 686 -29.18 12.63 -6.18
CA THR A 686 -28.67 13.82 -5.49
C THR A 686 -28.46 13.51 -4.01
N VAL A 687 -27.66 14.34 -3.34
CA VAL A 687 -27.29 14.18 -1.93
C VAL A 687 -27.08 15.52 -1.24
N ASP A 688 -27.52 15.62 0.01
CA ASP A 688 -27.23 16.77 0.85
C ASP A 688 -26.01 16.57 1.77
N ILE A 689 -25.58 17.64 2.43
CA ILE A 689 -24.41 17.60 3.31
C ILE A 689 -24.56 16.65 4.52
N ALA A 690 -25.80 16.26 4.88
CA ALA A 690 -26.05 15.27 5.92
C ALA A 690 -25.98 13.82 5.40
N GLY A 691 -25.75 13.65 4.09
CA GLY A 691 -25.69 12.36 3.40
C GLY A 691 -27.05 11.82 2.96
N ARG A 692 -28.15 12.59 3.11
CA ARG A 692 -29.49 12.13 2.69
C ARG A 692 -29.60 12.23 1.18
N THR A 693 -30.17 11.20 0.56
CA THR A 693 -30.22 11.05 -0.90
C THR A 693 -31.63 11.04 -1.43
N ALA A 694 -31.78 11.44 -2.70
CA ALA A 694 -32.95 11.17 -3.52
C ALA A 694 -32.50 10.57 -4.86
N VAL A 695 -33.24 9.58 -5.36
CA VAL A 695 -32.91 8.84 -6.57
C VAL A 695 -34.15 8.70 -7.44
N GLU A 696 -34.03 9.01 -8.72
CA GLU A 696 -35.08 8.90 -9.71
C GLU A 696 -34.64 8.03 -10.89
N TRP A 697 -35.60 7.31 -11.46
CA TRP A 697 -35.39 6.43 -12.60
C TRP A 697 -36.35 6.78 -13.74
N LYS A 698 -35.84 6.83 -14.96
CA LYS A 698 -36.65 7.00 -16.18
C LYS A 698 -36.27 5.96 -17.23
N THR A 699 -37.29 5.33 -17.81
CA THR A 699 -37.13 4.47 -18.97
C THR A 699 -37.14 5.32 -20.23
N ILE A 700 -36.20 5.07 -21.14
CA ILE A 700 -36.11 5.70 -22.45
C ILE A 700 -36.12 4.59 -23.48
N THR A 701 -37.21 4.47 -24.23
CA THR A 701 -37.36 3.45 -25.27
C THR A 701 -37.00 4.06 -26.62
N ILE A 702 -36.02 3.45 -27.29
CA ILE A 702 -35.61 3.83 -28.64
C ILE A 702 -36.12 2.78 -29.63
N PRO A 703 -37.08 3.11 -30.49
CA PRO A 703 -37.65 2.15 -31.43
C PRO A 703 -36.62 1.67 -32.46
N SER A 704 -36.71 0.40 -32.85
CA SER A 704 -35.80 -0.25 -33.82
C SER A 704 -35.90 0.31 -35.26
N LYS A 705 -36.88 1.19 -35.52
CA LYS A 705 -37.07 1.92 -36.78
C LYS A 705 -37.55 3.34 -36.43
N CYS A 706 -36.80 4.37 -36.83
CA CYS A 706 -37.41 5.69 -36.98
C CYS A 706 -38.36 5.65 -38.20
N PRO A 707 -39.58 6.18 -38.12
CA PRO A 707 -40.43 6.33 -39.30
C PRO A 707 -39.83 7.28 -40.37
#